data_AF-A0A5J5B1B3-F1
#
_entry.id   AF-A0A5J5B1B3-F1
#
_cell.length_a   1.000
_cell.length_b   1.000
_cell.length_c   1.000
_cell.angle_alpha   90.00
_cell.angle_beta   90.00
_cell.angle_gamma   90.00
#
_symmetry.space_group_name_H-M   'P 1'
#
loop_
_entity.id
_entity.type
_entity.pdbx_description
1 polymer ?
#
loop_
_entity_poly.entity_id
_entity_poly.type
_entity_poly.pdbx_seq_one_letter_code
_entity_poly.pdbx_strand_id
1 'polypeptide(L)'
;MKAYAPLTIVCDGCFSNLRRSLCHPKVDNPSCFVGLVLENCQLPYANHGHVILANPSPILFYPISSTEIRCLVDVPGQKVPSISSGEMAQYLKTEVAPQIPPELFDAFIATIDKGNIRTMPNRSMPATPDPTPGALLLGDAFNMRHPLTGGGMTVALSDIVVLRDLLKPLHDLNDASTLCKYLESFYTLRKPVASTINTLAGALYKVFCASPDQARIEMREACFDYLSLGGICSNGPVSLLSGLNPRPFSLVLHFFAVAVYGVGRLLLPFPSPKRMWLGARLISGASREATTELQWRYRATNASRIPRTGECQQEISGNTEIIIVGAGVAGSALACTLGKDGRRVLVIERELTEPDRIVGELLQPGGYLKLLELGLEDCVNDIDAQRVLGYALFKDGRNTRLSYPLKDFHSDVAGRSFHNGRFIQRMREKAALLPNVRLEQGTVTSLLEQNGTIKGVQYKTKIGEEMTAHAPLTIVCDGCFSNLRRSLCNAKVEIPSCFVALILKNCQLPYVNHGHVILANPSPILLYKISSTEIRCLVDVPGQKVPSISNGQMAHYLKTAVAPQIPFELQHAFLSAIDEGNLRTMPNRSMPAAPYPTPGALLLGDAFNMRHPLTGGGMTVALSDIVVLCDLLRPLRNLNDAYALCKYLESFYTLRKPVASTINTLAGALYKVFCASPNQARNEMRNACFDYLSLGGIFSNGPIALLSGLNPRPLSLVLHFFSVAIYGVGRLLLPFPSPKRAWLGARLISEKREAVTELQWRYKATNASRTPGMVNASRRFPGNAEIIIVGAGVAGSALACTLGKDGRRVLVIERDLTEPDRIVGELLQPGGYLKLIELGLEDCVNEIDAQRVFGYALFKDGRNTRLSYPLKDFHSDVAGRSFHNGRFIQRMREKAASLPNVRLEQGTVTSLLEQNGTVKGVQYKTKNGEEMTAHAPLTIVDIPSCFVALILKNCQLPYANHGHVILANPSPILLYQIGSTEIRCLVDVPGQKVPSISNGEMAHYLKTLVAPQIPFELQCSFLSAIDEGNLRTMPNRSMPAARYPTPGALLLGDAFNMRHPLTGGGMTVALSDIVVLRDLLRPLCNLNDANALCKYLESFYTLRKPVASTINTLAGALYKVFCASPNRARNEMRKACFDYLSLGGIFSNGPIALLSGLNPRPLSLVLHFFAVAIFGVGRLLLPFPSPKRAWLGARLISDASSIIFPILKAEGVRQMFFPVTVPAYYRAPLAS
;
A
#
# COMPACT_ATOMS: atom_id res chain seq x y z
N MET A 1 -52.16 -14.18 -6.17
CA MET A 1 -51.66 -12.88 -5.69
C MET A 1 -50.46 -12.48 -6.53
N LYS A 2 -50.34 -11.24 -7.02
CA LYS A 2 -49.18 -10.74 -7.77
C LYS A 2 -48.59 -9.55 -7.01
N ALA A 3 -47.27 -9.49 -6.87
CA ALA A 3 -46.55 -8.41 -6.21
C ALA A 3 -45.59 -7.76 -7.23
N TYR A 4 -45.46 -6.44 -7.20
CA TYR A 4 -44.65 -5.66 -8.13
C TYR A 4 -43.63 -4.81 -7.36
N ALA A 5 -42.42 -4.73 -7.90
CA ALA A 5 -41.36 -3.86 -7.38
C ALA A 5 -40.50 -3.36 -8.55
N PRO A 6 -39.86 -2.18 -8.44
CA PRO A 6 -38.98 -1.65 -9.49
C PRO A 6 -37.72 -2.51 -9.71
N LEU A 7 -37.29 -3.23 -8.68
CA LEU A 7 -36.23 -4.24 -8.75
C LEU A 7 -36.68 -5.52 -8.01
N THR A 8 -36.65 -6.64 -8.71
CA THR A 8 -36.88 -7.99 -8.17
C THR A 8 -35.56 -8.75 -8.13
N ILE A 9 -35.15 -9.19 -6.93
CA ILE A 9 -33.91 -9.96 -6.76
C ILE A 9 -34.28 -11.42 -6.49
N VAL A 10 -33.85 -12.31 -7.38
CA VAL A 10 -34.08 -13.76 -7.29
C VAL A 10 -32.88 -14.42 -6.61
N CYS A 11 -33.09 -14.85 -5.37
CA CYS A 11 -32.06 -15.44 -4.50
C CYS A 11 -32.54 -16.72 -3.79
N ASP A 12 -33.44 -17.49 -4.42
CA ASP A 12 -34.06 -18.74 -3.93
C ASP A 12 -33.17 -19.99 -4.08
N GLY A 13 -31.89 -19.79 -4.41
CA GLY A 13 -30.85 -20.81 -4.33
C GLY A 13 -30.82 -21.81 -5.48
N CYS A 14 -30.25 -22.98 -5.21
CA CYS A 14 -29.88 -23.97 -6.23
C CYS A 14 -31.08 -24.61 -6.95
N PHE A 15 -32.28 -24.51 -6.39
CA PHE A 15 -33.53 -25.05 -6.95
C PHE A 15 -34.42 -24.00 -7.63
N SER A 16 -33.89 -22.80 -7.90
CA SER A 16 -34.64 -21.72 -8.54
C SER A 16 -35.32 -22.11 -9.84
N ASN A 17 -36.65 -22.05 -9.87
CA ASN A 17 -37.46 -22.25 -11.08
C ASN A 17 -37.48 -20.99 -11.98
N LEU A 18 -37.15 -19.82 -11.41
CA LEU A 18 -37.15 -18.53 -12.11
C LEU A 18 -35.87 -18.29 -12.92
N ARG A 19 -34.82 -19.07 -12.66
CA ARG A 19 -33.52 -18.94 -13.32
C ARG A 19 -33.59 -18.96 -14.85
N ARG A 20 -34.39 -19.87 -15.43
CA ARG A 20 -34.50 -20.04 -16.88
C ARG A 20 -35.06 -18.80 -17.59
N SER A 21 -35.74 -17.93 -16.84
CA SER A 21 -36.30 -16.68 -17.34
C SER A 21 -35.29 -15.52 -17.33
N LEU A 22 -34.14 -15.67 -16.66
CA LEU A 22 -33.15 -14.61 -16.42
C LEU A 22 -31.71 -15.00 -16.82
N CYS A 23 -31.49 -16.25 -17.26
CA CYS A 23 -30.22 -16.71 -17.82
C CYS A 23 -30.38 -18.02 -18.62
N HIS A 24 -29.31 -18.45 -19.30
CA HIS A 24 -29.21 -19.76 -19.96
C HIS A 24 -28.41 -20.76 -19.11
N PRO A 25 -29.03 -21.47 -18.16
CA PRO A 25 -28.29 -22.30 -17.21
C PRO A 25 -27.70 -23.55 -17.87
N LYS A 26 -26.41 -23.80 -17.62
CA LYS A 26 -25.74 -25.09 -17.86
C LYS A 26 -25.34 -25.68 -16.52
N VAL A 27 -26.17 -26.58 -16.01
CA VAL A 27 -25.95 -27.22 -14.71
C VAL A 27 -25.28 -28.56 -14.92
N ASP A 28 -24.06 -28.69 -14.39
CA ASP A 28 -23.32 -29.94 -14.33
C ASP A 28 -23.47 -30.56 -12.94
N ASN A 29 -23.52 -31.89 -12.88
CA ASN A 29 -23.58 -32.65 -11.62
C ASN A 29 -22.36 -33.59 -11.54
N PRO A 30 -21.16 -33.07 -11.18
CA PRO A 30 -19.92 -33.85 -11.11
C PRO A 30 -19.94 -34.99 -10.09
N SER A 31 -20.61 -34.81 -8.95
CA SER A 31 -20.58 -35.77 -7.83
C SER A 31 -21.75 -35.60 -6.88
N CYS A 32 -21.80 -36.43 -5.86
CA CYS A 32 -22.75 -36.32 -4.76
C CYS A 32 -22.02 -36.41 -3.42
N PHE A 33 -22.30 -35.50 -2.51
CA PHE A 33 -21.83 -35.59 -1.13
C PHE A 33 -22.74 -36.49 -0.29
N VAL A 34 -22.13 -37.40 0.44
CA VAL A 34 -22.75 -38.19 1.52
C VAL A 34 -22.33 -37.55 2.84
N GLY A 35 -23.29 -37.01 3.57
CA GLY A 35 -23.08 -36.26 4.80
C GLY A 35 -23.40 -37.08 6.05
N LEU A 36 -22.51 -37.00 7.03
CA LEU A 36 -22.61 -37.63 8.35
C LEU A 36 -22.30 -36.60 9.44
N VAL A 37 -22.83 -36.81 10.64
CA VAL A 37 -22.45 -36.06 11.84
C VAL A 37 -21.84 -37.04 12.83
N LEU A 38 -20.57 -36.82 13.16
CA LEU A 38 -19.84 -37.61 14.12
C LEU A 38 -19.88 -36.89 15.47
N GLU A 39 -20.20 -37.63 16.52
CA GLU A 39 -20.27 -37.15 17.90
C GLU A 39 -19.11 -37.72 18.71
N ASN A 40 -18.72 -37.03 19.79
CA ASN A 40 -17.77 -37.53 20.78
C ASN A 40 -16.37 -37.91 20.24
N CYS A 41 -15.95 -37.31 19.14
CA CYS A 41 -14.60 -37.47 18.60
C CYS A 41 -13.93 -36.11 18.39
N GLN A 42 -12.60 -36.12 18.23
CA GLN A 42 -11.81 -34.91 18.04
C GLN A 42 -11.07 -35.01 16.70
N LEU A 43 -10.95 -33.88 16.00
CA LEU A 43 -10.16 -33.83 14.78
C LEU A 43 -8.66 -33.87 15.10
N PRO A 44 -7.82 -34.48 14.24
CA PRO A 44 -6.37 -34.53 14.43
C PRO A 44 -5.70 -33.17 14.65
N TYR A 45 -6.29 -32.11 14.07
CA TYR A 45 -5.84 -30.73 14.24
C TYR A 45 -7.02 -29.86 14.69
N ALA A 46 -7.07 -29.50 15.96
CA ALA A 46 -8.13 -28.65 16.50
C ALA A 46 -8.26 -27.33 15.72
N ASN A 47 -9.50 -26.87 15.51
CA ASN A 47 -9.84 -25.63 14.80
C ASN A 47 -9.48 -25.59 13.31
N HIS A 48 -9.25 -26.75 12.67
CA HIS A 48 -8.99 -26.85 11.23
C HIS A 48 -10.06 -27.72 10.56
N GLY A 49 -10.38 -27.40 9.31
CA GLY A 49 -11.06 -28.34 8.42
C GLY A 49 -10.04 -29.26 7.79
N HIS A 50 -10.35 -30.55 7.70
CA HIS A 50 -9.48 -31.59 7.14
C HIS A 50 -10.03 -32.01 5.80
N VAL A 51 -9.15 -32.09 4.81
CA VAL A 51 -9.44 -32.71 3.52
C VAL A 51 -8.54 -33.92 3.41
N ILE A 52 -9.13 -35.10 3.40
CA ILE A 52 -8.42 -36.36 3.16
C ILE A 52 -8.49 -36.62 1.66
N LEU A 53 -7.32 -36.74 1.05
CA LEU A 53 -7.20 -37.16 -0.34
C LEU A 53 -7.42 -38.68 -0.40
N ALA A 54 -8.68 -39.10 -0.36
CA ALA A 54 -9.10 -40.50 -0.46
C ALA A 54 -9.34 -40.93 -1.92
N ASN A 55 -9.60 -42.22 -2.12
CA ASN A 55 -9.99 -42.81 -3.39
C ASN A 55 -11.44 -43.31 -3.30
N PRO A 56 -12.28 -43.06 -4.32
CA PRO A 56 -11.97 -42.39 -5.59
C PRO A 56 -11.90 -40.84 -5.52
N SER A 57 -12.24 -40.23 -4.38
CA SER A 57 -12.53 -38.79 -4.26
C SER A 57 -12.28 -38.28 -2.82
N PRO A 58 -12.16 -36.96 -2.60
CA PRO A 58 -11.81 -36.42 -1.29
C PRO A 58 -12.92 -36.56 -0.23
N ILE A 59 -12.51 -36.68 1.03
CA ILE A 59 -13.39 -36.67 2.20
C ILE A 59 -13.11 -35.41 3.02
N LEU A 60 -14.14 -34.70 3.46
CA LEU A 60 -14.00 -33.49 4.25
C LEU A 60 -14.49 -33.72 5.67
N PHE A 61 -13.74 -33.21 6.64
CA PHE A 61 -14.14 -33.12 8.03
C PHE A 61 -14.01 -31.69 8.54
N TYR A 62 -15.00 -31.20 9.28
CA TYR A 62 -14.88 -29.91 9.96
C TYR A 62 -15.83 -29.83 11.15
N PRO A 63 -15.45 -29.12 12.22
CA PRO A 63 -16.31 -28.98 13.38
C PRO A 63 -17.50 -28.08 13.02
N ILE A 64 -18.69 -28.46 13.48
CA ILE A 64 -19.92 -27.66 13.34
C ILE A 64 -20.47 -27.21 14.70
N SER A 65 -20.03 -27.84 15.79
CA SER A 65 -20.25 -27.42 17.16
C SER A 65 -19.06 -27.86 18.03
N SER A 66 -19.11 -27.61 19.34
CA SER A 66 -18.10 -28.09 20.29
C SER A 66 -18.07 -29.61 20.46
N THR A 67 -19.12 -30.30 20.05
CA THR A 67 -19.30 -31.75 20.26
C THR A 67 -19.55 -32.52 18.96
N GLU A 68 -19.74 -31.84 17.84
CA GLU A 68 -20.11 -32.45 16.56
C GLU A 68 -19.15 -32.06 15.44
N ILE A 69 -18.78 -33.07 14.65
CA ILE A 69 -17.96 -32.94 13.44
C ILE A 69 -18.81 -33.34 12.23
N ARG A 70 -18.84 -32.47 11.21
CA ARG A 70 -19.41 -32.81 9.91
C ARG A 70 -18.40 -33.63 9.13
N CYS A 71 -18.83 -34.78 8.61
CA CYS A 71 -18.11 -35.53 7.59
C CYS A 71 -18.88 -35.45 6.27
N LEU A 72 -18.19 -35.12 5.18
CA LEU A 72 -18.71 -35.13 3.81
C LEU A 72 -17.83 -36.04 2.95
N VAL A 73 -18.38 -37.16 2.51
CA VAL A 73 -17.74 -38.08 1.58
C VAL A 73 -18.20 -37.73 0.18
N ASP A 74 -17.29 -37.32 -0.70
CA ASP A 74 -17.62 -37.13 -2.12
C ASP A 74 -17.75 -38.50 -2.79
N VAL A 75 -18.81 -38.71 -3.57
CA VAL A 75 -18.96 -39.90 -4.43
C VAL A 75 -19.07 -39.39 -5.88
N PRO A 76 -18.08 -39.68 -6.75
CA PRO A 76 -18.05 -39.15 -8.10
C PRO A 76 -19.13 -39.80 -8.97
N GLY A 77 -19.74 -39.02 -9.86
CA GLY A 77 -20.77 -39.48 -10.78
C GLY A 77 -22.21 -39.30 -10.29
N GLN A 78 -23.18 -39.67 -11.14
CA GLN A 78 -24.62 -39.45 -10.91
C GLN A 78 -25.36 -40.63 -10.26
N LYS A 79 -24.81 -41.85 -10.37
CA LYS A 79 -25.37 -43.04 -9.74
C LYS A 79 -24.62 -43.28 -8.43
N VAL A 80 -25.25 -42.94 -7.32
CA VAL A 80 -24.74 -43.24 -5.97
C VAL A 80 -25.38 -44.52 -5.44
N PRO A 81 -24.69 -45.28 -4.57
CA PRO A 81 -25.29 -46.41 -3.86
C PRO A 81 -26.59 -46.02 -3.16
N SER A 82 -27.58 -46.92 -3.13
CA SER A 82 -28.87 -46.59 -2.52
C SER A 82 -28.76 -46.59 -0.98
N ILE A 83 -29.36 -45.57 -0.35
CA ILE A 83 -29.51 -45.52 1.11
C ILE A 83 -30.55 -46.54 1.57
N SER A 84 -31.66 -46.67 0.83
CA SER A 84 -32.80 -47.49 1.25
C SER A 84 -32.53 -49.00 1.18
N SER A 85 -31.58 -49.46 0.35
CA SER A 85 -31.17 -50.87 0.28
C SER A 85 -29.98 -51.20 1.19
N GLY A 86 -29.41 -50.23 1.92
CA GLY A 86 -28.22 -50.42 2.77
C GLY A 86 -26.88 -50.43 2.02
N GLU A 87 -26.89 -50.39 0.68
CA GLU A 87 -25.68 -50.37 -0.15
C GLU A 87 -24.76 -49.18 0.18
N MET A 88 -25.32 -48.01 0.49
CA MET A 88 -24.52 -46.85 0.89
C MET A 88 -23.76 -47.09 2.21
N ALA A 89 -24.40 -47.72 3.20
CA ALA A 89 -23.73 -48.04 4.46
C ALA A 89 -22.61 -49.07 4.24
N GLN A 90 -22.83 -50.06 3.36
CA GLN A 90 -21.80 -51.03 2.98
C GLN A 90 -20.63 -50.35 2.26
N TYR A 91 -20.89 -49.47 1.29
CA TYR A 91 -19.87 -48.69 0.59
C TYR A 91 -19.02 -47.85 1.56
N LEU A 92 -19.66 -47.14 2.50
CA LEU A 92 -18.95 -46.34 3.50
C LEU A 92 -18.06 -47.20 4.41
N LYS A 93 -18.51 -48.41 4.80
CA LYS A 93 -17.72 -49.31 5.65
C LYS A 93 -16.55 -49.98 4.92
N THR A 94 -16.74 -50.33 3.65
CA THR A 94 -15.79 -51.14 2.89
C THR A 94 -14.77 -50.30 2.13
N GLU A 95 -15.23 -49.24 1.45
CA GLU A 95 -14.37 -48.42 0.58
C GLU A 95 -13.85 -47.17 1.30
N VAL A 96 -14.64 -46.57 2.19
CA VAL A 96 -14.33 -45.25 2.78
C VAL A 96 -13.67 -45.37 4.16
N ALA A 97 -14.21 -46.19 5.05
CA ALA A 97 -13.72 -46.33 6.43
C ALA A 97 -12.22 -46.68 6.53
N PRO A 98 -11.65 -47.57 5.69
CA PRO A 98 -10.22 -47.90 5.76
C PRO A 98 -9.28 -46.71 5.48
N GLN A 99 -9.79 -45.64 4.86
CA GLN A 99 -9.04 -44.44 4.50
C GLN A 99 -9.21 -43.29 5.50
N ILE A 100 -10.00 -43.49 6.56
CA ILE A 100 -10.27 -42.49 7.60
C ILE A 100 -9.18 -42.55 8.70
N PRO A 101 -8.74 -41.40 9.24
CA PRO A 101 -7.80 -41.36 10.35
C PRO A 101 -8.28 -42.21 11.54
N PRO A 102 -7.38 -42.93 12.23
CA PRO A 102 -7.74 -43.80 13.35
C PRO A 102 -8.57 -43.10 14.43
N GLU A 103 -8.32 -41.81 14.67
CA GLU A 103 -9.01 -40.99 15.68
C GLU A 103 -10.50 -40.75 15.37
N LEU A 104 -10.90 -40.91 14.11
CA LEU A 104 -12.27 -40.69 13.63
C LEU A 104 -12.97 -41.99 13.24
N PHE A 105 -12.25 -43.10 13.18
CA PHE A 105 -12.74 -44.37 12.66
C PHE A 105 -13.94 -44.91 13.44
N ASP A 106 -13.82 -45.02 14.77
CA ASP A 106 -14.87 -45.59 15.62
C ASP A 106 -16.15 -44.74 15.57
N ALA A 107 -16.00 -43.41 15.64
CA ALA A 107 -17.12 -42.49 15.55
C ALA A 107 -17.79 -42.52 14.17
N PHE A 108 -17.01 -42.71 13.10
CA PHE A 108 -17.52 -42.84 11.75
C PHE A 108 -18.36 -44.13 11.58
N ILE A 109 -17.84 -45.27 12.03
CA ILE A 109 -18.57 -46.55 11.99
C ILE A 109 -19.86 -46.47 12.83
N ALA A 110 -19.76 -45.93 14.05
CA ALA A 110 -20.92 -45.78 14.94
C ALA A 110 -22.03 -44.92 14.31
N THR A 111 -21.69 -43.83 13.61
CA THR A 111 -22.68 -42.99 12.91
C THR A 111 -23.34 -43.72 11.74
N ILE A 112 -22.59 -44.56 11.01
CA ILE A 112 -23.15 -45.38 9.92
C ILE A 112 -24.15 -46.39 10.48
N ASP A 113 -23.81 -47.04 11.60
CA ASP A 113 -24.68 -48.01 12.27
C ASP A 113 -25.96 -47.37 12.82
N LYS A 114 -25.91 -46.10 13.23
CA LYS A 114 -27.09 -45.30 13.60
C LYS A 114 -28.02 -44.99 12.41
N GLY A 115 -27.57 -45.15 11.16
CA GLY A 115 -28.40 -44.98 9.96
C GLY A 115 -28.68 -43.53 9.52
N ASN A 116 -28.06 -42.53 10.15
CA ASN A 116 -28.31 -41.11 9.87
C ASN A 116 -27.53 -40.56 8.66
N ILE A 117 -27.67 -41.22 7.50
CA ILE A 117 -26.96 -40.89 6.27
C ILE A 117 -27.80 -39.94 5.42
N ARG A 118 -27.22 -38.82 4.96
CA ARG A 118 -27.88 -37.89 4.02
C ARG A 118 -27.06 -37.73 2.75
N THR A 119 -27.72 -37.51 1.62
CA THR A 119 -27.06 -37.24 0.34
C THR A 119 -27.46 -35.88 -0.23
N MET A 120 -26.53 -35.25 -0.94
CA MET A 120 -26.77 -34.00 -1.67
C MET A 120 -26.00 -34.03 -2.99
N PRO A 121 -26.65 -33.81 -4.15
CA PRO A 121 -25.95 -33.71 -5.43
C PRO A 121 -25.15 -32.40 -5.48
N ASN A 122 -23.88 -32.49 -5.90
CA ASN A 122 -22.99 -31.35 -6.03
C ASN A 122 -23.15 -30.73 -7.41
N ARG A 123 -23.95 -29.66 -7.51
CA ARG A 123 -24.22 -28.97 -8.77
C ARG A 123 -23.22 -27.84 -9.00
N SER A 124 -22.77 -27.69 -10.25
CA SER A 124 -21.97 -26.55 -10.69
C SER A 124 -22.61 -25.88 -11.90
N MET A 125 -22.55 -24.55 -11.94
CA MET A 125 -23.15 -23.75 -13.01
C MET A 125 -22.41 -22.41 -13.13
N PRO A 126 -21.74 -22.15 -14.27
CA PRO A 126 -21.09 -20.87 -14.49
C PRO A 126 -22.13 -19.73 -14.58
N ALA A 127 -21.70 -18.52 -14.22
CA ALA A 127 -22.54 -17.33 -14.29
C ALA A 127 -22.62 -16.83 -15.73
N THR A 128 -23.80 -16.89 -16.34
CA THR A 128 -24.07 -16.41 -17.70
C THR A 128 -25.30 -15.49 -17.66
N PRO A 129 -25.16 -14.24 -17.18
CA PRO A 129 -26.30 -13.35 -16.98
C PRO A 129 -26.95 -12.95 -18.30
N ASP A 130 -28.28 -12.78 -18.28
CA ASP A 130 -29.03 -12.08 -19.31
C ASP A 130 -29.60 -10.79 -18.68
N PRO A 131 -29.13 -9.59 -19.09
CA PRO A 131 -29.58 -8.33 -18.52
C PRO A 131 -31.10 -8.17 -18.68
N THR A 132 -31.84 -8.35 -17.59
CA THR A 132 -33.29 -8.23 -17.58
C THR A 132 -33.69 -6.99 -16.78
N PRO A 133 -34.35 -5.99 -17.39
CA PRO A 133 -34.79 -4.80 -16.68
C PRO A 133 -35.63 -5.13 -15.46
N GLY A 134 -35.27 -4.55 -14.32
CA GLY A 134 -35.98 -4.75 -13.06
C GLY A 134 -35.81 -6.14 -12.43
N ALA A 135 -34.90 -7.00 -12.91
CA ALA A 135 -34.65 -8.31 -12.32
C ALA A 135 -33.16 -8.67 -12.22
N LEU A 136 -32.75 -9.31 -11.11
CA LEU A 136 -31.37 -9.75 -10.88
C LEU A 136 -31.32 -11.13 -10.23
N LEU A 137 -30.51 -12.04 -10.75
CA LEU A 137 -30.17 -13.31 -10.08
C LEU A 137 -28.97 -13.13 -9.13
N LEU A 138 -29.05 -13.70 -7.93
CA LEU A 138 -27.98 -13.66 -6.92
C LEU A 138 -27.80 -15.02 -6.21
N GLY A 139 -26.57 -15.29 -5.75
CA GLY A 139 -26.23 -16.55 -5.06
C GLY A 139 -26.28 -17.78 -5.97
N ASP A 140 -26.65 -18.93 -5.42
CA ASP A 140 -26.71 -20.20 -6.15
C ASP A 140 -27.81 -20.26 -7.22
N ALA A 141 -28.78 -19.33 -7.18
CA ALA A 141 -29.73 -19.13 -8.26
C ALA A 141 -29.04 -18.63 -9.54
N PHE A 142 -27.89 -17.95 -9.40
CA PHE A 142 -27.11 -17.36 -10.49
C PHE A 142 -25.81 -18.09 -10.83
N ASN A 143 -25.10 -18.59 -9.82
CA ASN A 143 -23.75 -19.16 -9.99
C ASN A 143 -23.49 -20.26 -8.97
N MET A 144 -23.70 -21.51 -9.37
CA MET A 144 -23.46 -22.68 -8.51
C MET A 144 -22.00 -23.12 -8.59
N ARG A 145 -21.45 -23.58 -7.47
CA ARG A 145 -20.04 -23.95 -7.34
C ARG A 145 -19.90 -25.32 -6.72
N HIS A 146 -18.79 -25.98 -7.02
CA HIS A 146 -18.43 -27.19 -6.31
C HIS A 146 -18.21 -26.88 -4.82
N PRO A 147 -18.88 -27.58 -3.88
CA PRO A 147 -18.87 -27.21 -2.47
C PRO A 147 -17.56 -27.52 -1.72
N LEU A 148 -16.62 -28.24 -2.35
CA LEU A 148 -15.31 -28.64 -1.79
C LEU A 148 -14.56 -27.52 -1.05
N THR A 149 -14.63 -26.28 -1.54
CA THR A 149 -13.87 -25.16 -0.96
C THR A 149 -14.64 -24.34 0.06
N GLY A 150 -15.94 -24.61 0.26
CA GLY A 150 -16.80 -23.80 1.13
C GLY A 150 -17.01 -22.34 0.67
N GLY A 151 -16.54 -21.96 -0.52
CA GLY A 151 -16.52 -20.56 -0.97
C GLY A 151 -17.88 -20.00 -1.43
N GLY A 152 -18.94 -20.81 -1.47
CA GLY A 152 -20.29 -20.41 -1.91
C GLY A 152 -20.82 -19.16 -1.19
N MET A 153 -20.85 -19.23 0.15
CA MET A 153 -21.31 -18.14 1.01
C MET A 153 -20.40 -16.91 0.92
N THR A 154 -19.08 -17.10 0.82
CA THR A 154 -18.11 -16.00 0.72
C THR A 154 -18.39 -15.12 -0.50
N VAL A 155 -18.64 -15.72 -1.67
CA VAL A 155 -18.97 -14.89 -2.84
C VAL A 155 -20.38 -14.34 -2.75
N ALA A 156 -21.36 -15.05 -2.17
CA ALA A 156 -22.70 -14.51 -2.00
C ALA A 156 -22.70 -13.22 -1.15
N LEU A 157 -21.95 -13.23 -0.02
CA LEU A 157 -21.76 -12.04 0.81
C LEU A 157 -20.97 -10.95 0.07
N SER A 158 -19.95 -11.31 -0.71
CA SER A 158 -19.24 -10.35 -1.56
C SER A 158 -20.14 -9.73 -2.63
N ASP A 159 -21.02 -10.52 -3.24
CA ASP A 159 -22.00 -10.08 -4.24
C ASP A 159 -22.98 -9.08 -3.61
N ILE A 160 -23.46 -9.35 -2.39
CA ILE A 160 -24.33 -8.42 -1.63
C ILE A 160 -23.64 -7.07 -1.40
N VAL A 161 -22.35 -7.08 -1.01
CA VAL A 161 -21.59 -5.84 -0.80
C VAL A 161 -21.47 -5.04 -2.10
N VAL A 162 -21.11 -5.71 -3.20
CA VAL A 162 -20.98 -5.06 -4.51
C VAL A 162 -22.32 -4.51 -5.00
N LEU A 163 -23.40 -5.29 -4.87
CA LEU A 163 -24.73 -4.86 -5.26
C LEU A 163 -25.22 -3.68 -4.43
N ARG A 164 -25.06 -3.73 -3.11
CA ARG A 164 -25.41 -2.62 -2.20
C ARG A 164 -24.70 -1.33 -2.61
N ASP A 165 -23.39 -1.40 -2.86
CA ASP A 165 -22.58 -0.23 -3.20
C ASP A 165 -22.96 0.35 -4.57
N LEU A 166 -23.39 -0.51 -5.51
CA LEU A 166 -23.93 -0.09 -6.80
C LEU A 166 -25.33 0.51 -6.71
N LEU A 167 -26.19 0.01 -5.81
CA LEU A 167 -27.52 0.58 -5.62
C LEU A 167 -27.50 1.86 -4.77
N LYS A 168 -26.48 2.06 -3.92
CA LYS A 168 -26.33 3.24 -3.05
C LYS A 168 -26.50 4.61 -3.74
N PRO A 169 -25.94 4.87 -4.93
CA PRO A 169 -26.13 6.14 -5.64
C PRO A 169 -27.48 6.26 -6.37
N LEU A 170 -28.31 5.21 -6.43
CA LEU A 170 -29.63 5.24 -7.07
C LEU A 170 -30.67 5.74 -6.07
N HIS A 171 -31.12 6.98 -6.28
CA HIS A 171 -32.20 7.58 -5.48
C HIS A 171 -33.60 7.15 -5.94
N ASP A 172 -33.74 6.72 -7.20
CA ASP A 172 -34.98 6.21 -7.77
C ASP A 172 -34.72 4.89 -8.51
N LEU A 173 -35.38 3.82 -8.05
CA LEU A 173 -35.28 2.49 -8.66
C LEU A 173 -36.28 2.30 -9.82
N ASN A 174 -37.19 3.25 -10.06
CA ASN A 174 -38.14 3.22 -11.17
C ASN A 174 -37.50 3.62 -12.52
N ASP A 175 -36.32 4.26 -12.51
CA ASP A 175 -35.52 4.47 -13.72
C ASP A 175 -34.86 3.16 -14.15
N ALA A 176 -35.64 2.35 -14.89
CA ALA A 176 -35.22 1.05 -15.39
C ALA A 176 -33.92 1.13 -16.22
N SER A 177 -33.68 2.23 -16.94
CA SER A 177 -32.50 2.39 -17.80
C SER A 177 -31.22 2.56 -16.97
N THR A 178 -31.30 3.38 -15.91
CA THR A 178 -30.17 3.62 -15.01
C THR A 178 -29.96 2.38 -14.15
N LEU A 179 -31.04 1.82 -13.58
CA LEU A 179 -30.98 0.58 -12.81
C LEU A 179 -30.31 -0.56 -13.60
N CYS A 180 -30.68 -0.78 -14.86
CA CYS A 180 -30.04 -1.77 -15.73
C CYS A 180 -28.52 -1.59 -15.84
N LYS A 181 -28.03 -0.36 -16.04
CA LYS A 181 -26.58 -0.08 -16.16
C LYS A 181 -25.80 -0.42 -14.89
N TYR A 182 -26.40 -0.20 -13.73
CA TYR A 182 -25.79 -0.56 -12.45
C TYR A 182 -25.83 -2.07 -12.21
N LEU A 183 -26.90 -2.77 -12.61
CA LEU A 183 -26.97 -4.23 -12.57
C LEU A 183 -25.97 -4.88 -13.55
N GLU A 184 -25.73 -4.30 -14.72
CA GLU A 184 -24.67 -4.74 -15.64
C GLU A 184 -23.28 -4.59 -15.01
N SER A 185 -23.06 -3.49 -14.29
CA SER A 185 -21.81 -3.23 -13.57
C SER A 185 -21.57 -4.27 -12.46
N PHE A 186 -22.63 -4.73 -11.79
CA PHE A 186 -22.56 -5.80 -10.80
C PHE A 186 -21.95 -7.08 -11.38
N TYR A 187 -22.38 -7.49 -12.57
CA TYR A 187 -21.85 -8.69 -13.24
C TYR A 187 -20.36 -8.59 -13.58
N THR A 188 -19.83 -7.38 -13.76
CA THR A 188 -18.40 -7.15 -14.00
C THR A 188 -17.60 -7.11 -12.69
N LEU A 189 -18.08 -6.35 -11.71
CA LEU A 189 -17.36 -6.11 -10.46
C LEU A 189 -17.26 -7.36 -9.57
N ARG A 190 -18.21 -8.30 -9.66
CA ARG A 190 -18.13 -9.57 -8.92
C ARG A 190 -17.09 -10.56 -9.44
N LYS A 191 -16.66 -10.41 -10.71
CA LYS A 191 -15.82 -11.42 -11.40
C LYS A 191 -14.55 -11.78 -10.66
N PRO A 192 -13.74 -10.86 -10.08
CA PRO A 192 -12.48 -11.22 -9.44
C PRO A 192 -12.62 -12.23 -8.30
N VAL A 193 -13.59 -12.03 -7.41
CA VAL A 193 -13.85 -12.93 -6.27
C VAL A 193 -14.51 -14.22 -6.76
N ALA A 194 -15.57 -14.09 -7.58
CA ALA A 194 -16.37 -15.22 -8.05
C ALA A 194 -15.56 -16.18 -8.95
N SER A 195 -14.80 -15.67 -9.92
CA SER A 195 -14.01 -16.49 -10.84
C SER A 195 -12.87 -17.20 -10.12
N THR A 196 -12.10 -16.49 -9.28
CA THR A 196 -10.96 -17.07 -8.57
C THR A 196 -11.38 -18.26 -7.70
N ILE A 197 -12.48 -18.11 -6.95
CA ILE A 197 -13.01 -19.19 -6.09
C ILE A 197 -13.60 -20.33 -6.93
N ASN A 198 -14.33 -20.03 -8.02
CA ASN A 198 -14.89 -21.05 -8.92
C ASN A 198 -13.81 -21.93 -9.53
N THR A 199 -12.81 -21.28 -10.13
CA THR A 199 -11.74 -21.97 -10.82
C THR A 199 -10.94 -22.80 -9.84
N LEU A 200 -10.58 -22.23 -8.68
CA LEU A 200 -9.84 -22.97 -7.68
C LEU A 200 -10.62 -24.18 -7.16
N ALA A 201 -11.93 -24.05 -6.93
CA ALA A 201 -12.77 -25.16 -6.51
C ALA A 201 -12.81 -26.28 -7.55
N GLY A 202 -12.99 -25.95 -8.83
CA GLY A 202 -12.98 -26.92 -9.92
C GLY A 202 -11.62 -27.56 -10.13
N ALA A 203 -10.53 -26.79 -10.03
CA ALA A 203 -9.16 -27.27 -10.19
C ALA A 203 -8.76 -28.21 -9.05
N LEU A 204 -9.01 -27.82 -7.79
CA LEU A 204 -8.71 -28.68 -6.64
C LEU A 204 -9.53 -29.95 -6.65
N TYR A 205 -10.82 -29.87 -7.02
CA TYR A 205 -11.64 -31.08 -7.14
C TYR A 205 -11.02 -32.08 -8.13
N LYS A 206 -10.64 -31.62 -9.32
CA LYS A 206 -9.99 -32.47 -10.33
C LYS A 206 -8.64 -33.04 -9.87
N VAL A 207 -7.86 -32.26 -9.13
CA VAL A 207 -6.55 -32.68 -8.60
C VAL A 207 -6.72 -33.67 -7.44
N PHE A 208 -7.75 -33.50 -6.61
CA PHE A 208 -7.98 -34.34 -5.44
C PHE A 208 -8.67 -35.67 -5.77
N CYS A 209 -9.41 -35.75 -6.87
CA CYS A 209 -9.95 -37.02 -7.37
C CYS A 209 -8.84 -38.00 -7.79
N ALA A 210 -9.08 -39.28 -7.56
CA ALA A 210 -8.23 -40.36 -8.05
C ALA A 210 -8.24 -40.39 -9.58
N SER A 211 -7.10 -40.70 -10.17
CA SER A 211 -6.98 -40.79 -11.63
C SER A 211 -6.07 -41.92 -12.05
N PRO A 212 -6.40 -42.66 -13.13
CA PRO A 212 -5.47 -43.63 -13.72
C PRO A 212 -4.32 -42.96 -14.49
N ASP A 213 -4.38 -41.64 -14.73
CA ASP A 213 -3.30 -40.92 -15.40
C ASP A 213 -2.15 -40.61 -14.44
N GLN A 214 -0.99 -41.20 -14.70
CA GLN A 214 0.23 -41.03 -13.91
C GLN A 214 0.60 -39.55 -13.67
N ALA A 215 0.34 -38.67 -14.64
CA ALA A 215 0.65 -37.25 -14.50
C ALA A 215 -0.28 -36.55 -13.48
N ARG A 216 -1.54 -36.98 -13.38
CA ARG A 216 -2.50 -36.46 -12.39
C ARG A 216 -2.24 -37.02 -11.00
N ILE A 217 -1.80 -38.28 -10.90
CA ILE A 217 -1.31 -38.85 -9.63
C ILE A 217 -0.15 -38.00 -9.11
N GLU A 218 0.84 -37.71 -9.94
CA GLU A 218 1.97 -36.87 -9.52
C GLU A 218 1.54 -35.44 -9.18
N MET A 219 0.58 -34.85 -9.92
CA MET A 219 0.06 -33.52 -9.60
C MET A 219 -0.67 -33.48 -8.24
N ARG A 220 -1.41 -34.54 -7.91
CA ARG A 220 -2.10 -34.71 -6.62
C ARG A 220 -1.11 -34.78 -5.46
N GLU A 221 -0.08 -35.62 -5.61
CA GLU A 221 1.01 -35.73 -4.65
C GLU A 221 1.76 -34.38 -4.52
N ALA A 222 2.15 -33.78 -5.65
CA ALA A 222 2.87 -32.50 -5.67
C ALA A 222 2.07 -31.39 -5.00
N CYS A 223 0.74 -31.38 -5.16
CA CYS A 223 -0.14 -30.44 -4.47
C CYS A 223 -0.09 -30.64 -2.95
N PHE A 224 -0.19 -31.88 -2.47
CA PHE A 224 -0.12 -32.19 -1.05
C PHE A 224 1.23 -31.78 -0.43
N ASP A 225 2.34 -32.15 -1.05
CA ASP A 225 3.68 -31.83 -0.54
C ASP A 225 3.96 -30.32 -0.61
N TYR A 226 3.55 -29.67 -1.70
CA TYR A 226 3.71 -28.22 -1.85
C TYR A 226 2.98 -27.47 -0.73
N LEU A 227 1.73 -27.86 -0.43
CA LEU A 227 0.97 -27.28 0.68
C LEU A 227 1.62 -27.60 2.04
N SER A 228 2.22 -28.78 2.19
CA SER A 228 2.90 -29.23 3.42
C SER A 228 4.17 -28.43 3.74
N LEU A 229 4.79 -27.75 2.77
CA LEU A 229 5.94 -26.86 3.01
C LEU A 229 5.60 -25.65 3.90
N GLY A 230 4.30 -25.34 4.10
CA GLY A 230 3.86 -24.20 4.89
C GLY A 230 4.24 -22.86 4.26
N GLY A 231 4.25 -21.78 5.06
CA GLY A 231 4.63 -20.45 4.58
C GLY A 231 3.78 -19.97 3.40
N ILE A 232 4.42 -19.44 2.35
CA ILE A 232 3.71 -18.94 1.16
C ILE A 232 3.02 -20.06 0.35
N CYS A 233 3.56 -21.28 0.40
CA CYS A 233 3.05 -22.42 -0.34
C CYS A 233 1.70 -22.90 0.22
N SER A 234 1.45 -22.70 1.51
CA SER A 234 0.15 -22.96 2.15
C SER A 234 -0.72 -21.69 2.27
N ASN A 235 -0.16 -20.59 2.80
CA ASN A 235 -0.90 -19.34 3.03
C ASN A 235 -1.46 -18.74 1.74
N GLY A 236 -0.75 -18.90 0.62
CA GLY A 236 -1.16 -18.40 -0.68
C GLY A 236 -2.43 -19.07 -1.21
N PRO A 237 -2.43 -20.40 -1.47
CA PRO A 237 -3.63 -21.15 -1.84
C PRO A 237 -4.77 -21.02 -0.84
N VAL A 238 -4.50 -21.04 0.47
CA VAL A 238 -5.53 -20.87 1.51
C VAL A 238 -6.11 -19.45 1.50
N SER A 239 -5.32 -18.42 1.18
CA SER A 239 -5.83 -17.04 0.99
C SER A 239 -6.73 -16.89 -0.24
N LEU A 240 -6.52 -17.70 -1.28
CA LEU A 240 -7.38 -17.76 -2.46
C LEU A 240 -8.70 -18.46 -2.14
N LEU A 241 -8.64 -19.60 -1.44
CA LEU A 241 -9.83 -20.35 -0.98
C LEU A 241 -10.73 -19.52 -0.06
N SER A 242 -10.13 -18.79 0.87
CA SER A 242 -10.85 -17.94 1.82
C SER A 242 -11.37 -16.63 1.23
N GLY A 243 -11.10 -16.33 -0.04
CA GLY A 243 -11.46 -15.06 -0.67
C GLY A 243 -10.67 -13.84 -0.16
N LEU A 244 -9.64 -14.04 0.67
CA LEU A 244 -8.77 -12.98 1.19
C LEU A 244 -7.82 -12.41 0.13
N ASN A 245 -7.56 -13.18 -0.92
CA ASN A 245 -6.75 -12.78 -2.06
C ASN A 245 -7.47 -13.11 -3.37
N PRO A 246 -8.46 -12.31 -3.80
CA PRO A 246 -9.29 -12.62 -4.97
C PRO A 246 -8.60 -12.28 -6.30
N ARG A 247 -7.28 -12.50 -6.38
CA ARG A 247 -6.45 -12.12 -7.53
C ARG A 247 -6.24 -13.36 -8.42
N PRO A 248 -6.78 -13.39 -9.65
CA PRO A 248 -6.55 -14.51 -10.59
C PRO A 248 -5.06 -14.77 -10.86
N PHE A 249 -4.22 -13.73 -10.85
CA PHE A 249 -2.78 -13.90 -11.02
C PHE A 249 -2.13 -14.70 -9.88
N SER A 250 -2.63 -14.56 -8.66
CA SER A 250 -2.12 -15.34 -7.52
C SER A 250 -2.53 -16.80 -7.64
N LEU A 251 -3.74 -17.07 -8.16
CA LEU A 251 -4.19 -18.43 -8.49
C LEU A 251 -3.26 -19.07 -9.51
N VAL A 252 -3.03 -18.38 -10.63
CA VAL A 252 -2.12 -18.84 -11.69
C VAL A 252 -0.71 -19.09 -11.14
N LEU A 253 -0.17 -18.17 -10.34
CA LEU A 253 1.16 -18.32 -9.74
C LEU A 253 1.26 -19.58 -8.89
N HIS A 254 0.31 -19.83 -7.99
CA HIS A 254 0.35 -21.02 -7.13
C HIS A 254 0.10 -22.31 -7.91
N PHE A 255 -0.80 -22.28 -8.90
CA PHE A 255 -1.05 -23.43 -9.76
C PHE A 255 0.21 -23.85 -10.53
N PHE A 256 0.94 -22.90 -11.13
CA PHE A 256 2.23 -23.18 -11.77
C PHE A 256 3.33 -23.53 -10.77
N ALA A 257 3.33 -22.96 -9.57
CA ALA A 257 4.29 -23.31 -8.54
C ALA A 257 4.15 -24.77 -8.09
N VAL A 258 2.91 -25.28 -7.96
CA VAL A 258 2.64 -26.71 -7.71
C VAL A 258 3.16 -27.57 -8.86
N ALA A 259 2.90 -27.18 -10.12
CA ALA A 259 3.38 -27.93 -11.27
C ALA A 259 4.92 -27.97 -11.36
N VAL A 260 5.60 -26.84 -11.13
CA VAL A 260 7.08 -26.76 -11.08
C VAL A 260 7.63 -27.59 -9.93
N TYR A 261 6.97 -27.55 -8.77
CA TYR A 261 7.34 -28.36 -7.62
C TYR A 261 7.22 -29.87 -7.92
N GLY A 262 6.15 -30.30 -8.59
CA GLY A 262 5.99 -31.68 -9.04
C GLY A 262 7.06 -32.13 -10.04
N VAL A 263 7.48 -31.25 -10.96
CA VAL A 263 8.62 -31.53 -11.84
C VAL A 263 9.91 -31.68 -11.04
N GLY A 264 10.14 -30.82 -10.04
CA GLY A 264 11.28 -30.94 -9.12
C GLY A 264 11.32 -32.29 -8.40
N ARG A 265 10.17 -32.79 -7.91
CA ARG A 265 10.03 -34.11 -7.30
C ARG A 265 10.40 -35.24 -8.26
N LEU A 266 9.98 -35.15 -9.51
CA LEU A 266 10.29 -36.15 -10.53
C LEU A 266 11.76 -36.17 -10.96
N LEU A 267 12.47 -35.03 -10.91
CA LEU A 267 13.84 -34.92 -11.41
C LEU A 267 14.92 -35.20 -10.34
N LEU A 268 14.55 -35.30 -9.06
CA LEU A 268 15.49 -35.57 -7.96
C LEU A 268 15.38 -37.02 -7.46
N PRO A 269 16.50 -37.66 -7.03
CA PRO A 269 17.88 -37.18 -7.12
C PRO A 269 18.49 -37.28 -8.54
N PHE A 270 17.91 -38.09 -9.44
CA PHE A 270 18.40 -38.27 -10.82
C PHE A 270 17.26 -38.23 -11.86
N PRO A 271 17.44 -37.49 -12.97
CA PRO A 271 16.47 -37.44 -14.07
C PRO A 271 16.59 -38.66 -14.98
N SER A 272 15.48 -39.35 -15.27
CA SER A 272 15.40 -40.41 -16.29
C SER A 272 14.47 -40.00 -17.44
N PRO A 273 14.63 -40.54 -18.67
CA PRO A 273 13.78 -40.17 -19.81
C PRO A 273 12.27 -40.32 -19.54
N LYS A 274 11.88 -41.38 -18.82
CA LYS A 274 10.48 -41.62 -18.39
C LYS A 274 9.99 -40.55 -17.41
N ARG A 275 10.83 -40.12 -16.47
CA ARG A 275 10.51 -39.06 -15.48
C ARG A 275 10.50 -37.66 -16.11
N MET A 276 11.42 -37.39 -17.04
CA MET A 276 11.44 -36.15 -17.82
C MET A 276 10.20 -36.02 -18.70
N TRP A 277 9.79 -37.10 -19.37
CA TRP A 277 8.56 -37.12 -20.16
C TRP A 277 7.31 -36.93 -19.29
N LEU A 278 7.27 -37.55 -18.12
CA LEU A 278 6.19 -37.35 -17.16
C LEU A 278 6.15 -35.89 -16.64
N GLY A 279 7.31 -35.29 -16.35
CA GLY A 279 7.41 -33.88 -15.96
C GLY A 279 6.97 -32.92 -17.08
N ALA A 280 7.31 -33.21 -18.33
CA ALA A 280 6.83 -32.45 -19.48
C ALA A 280 5.30 -32.57 -19.66
N ARG A 281 4.73 -33.76 -19.42
CA ARG A 281 3.28 -33.96 -19.41
C ARG A 281 2.58 -33.22 -18.26
N LEU A 282 3.23 -33.09 -17.11
CA LEU A 282 2.71 -32.35 -15.96
C LEU A 282 2.62 -30.84 -16.26
N ILE A 283 3.66 -30.25 -16.86
CA ILE A 283 3.64 -28.85 -17.33
C ILE A 283 2.64 -28.66 -18.48
N SER A 284 2.57 -29.59 -19.44
CA SER A 284 1.63 -29.52 -20.56
C SER A 284 0.18 -29.64 -20.10
N GLY A 285 -0.12 -30.52 -19.15
CA GLY A 285 -1.43 -30.66 -18.51
C GLY A 285 -1.83 -29.37 -17.79
N ALA A 286 -0.94 -28.81 -16.97
CA ALA A 286 -1.16 -27.53 -16.29
C ALA A 286 -1.38 -26.37 -17.28
N SER A 287 -0.66 -26.37 -18.41
CA SER A 287 -0.78 -25.35 -19.45
C SER A 287 -2.09 -25.45 -20.24
N ARG A 288 -2.58 -26.68 -20.49
CA ARG A 288 -3.88 -26.94 -21.13
C ARG A 288 -5.06 -26.53 -20.24
N GLU A 289 -4.99 -26.82 -18.95
CA GLU A 289 -6.02 -26.43 -17.99
C GLU A 289 -6.07 -24.90 -17.80
N ALA A 290 -4.91 -24.23 -17.74
CA ALA A 290 -4.82 -22.77 -17.67
C ALA A 290 -5.28 -22.05 -18.98
N THR A 291 -5.09 -22.66 -20.15
CA THR A 291 -5.51 -22.08 -21.45
C THR A 291 -7.02 -22.20 -21.71
N THR A 292 -7.67 -23.22 -21.13
CA THR A 292 -9.14 -23.38 -21.20
C THR A 292 -9.86 -22.24 -20.45
N GLU A 293 -9.20 -21.63 -19.46
CA GLU A 293 -9.71 -20.52 -18.67
C GLU A 293 -9.46 -19.15 -19.34
N LEU A 294 -8.36 -19.00 -20.08
CA LEU A 294 -8.05 -17.81 -20.89
C LEU A 294 -8.99 -17.67 -22.10
N GLN A 295 -9.52 -18.77 -22.63
CA GLN A 295 -10.49 -18.77 -23.74
C GLN A 295 -11.86 -18.17 -23.37
N TRP A 296 -12.26 -18.20 -22.09
CA TRP A 296 -13.51 -17.60 -21.62
C TRP A 296 -13.49 -16.07 -21.63
N ARG A 297 -12.31 -15.46 -21.42
CA ARG A 297 -12.12 -14.00 -21.55
C ARG A 297 -12.31 -13.51 -22.98
N TYR A 298 -12.05 -14.35 -23.98
CA TYR A 298 -12.14 -13.99 -25.40
C TYR A 298 -13.58 -14.13 -25.97
N ARG A 299 -14.40 -15.02 -25.40
CA ARG A 299 -15.82 -15.19 -25.82
C ARG A 299 -16.79 -14.23 -25.15
N ALA A 300 -16.49 -13.72 -23.96
CA ALA A 300 -17.37 -12.80 -23.23
C ALA A 300 -17.31 -11.34 -23.71
N THR A 301 -16.28 -10.95 -24.47
CA THR A 301 -16.15 -9.61 -25.08
C THR A 301 -16.98 -9.43 -26.36
N ASN A 302 -17.52 -10.51 -26.94
CA ASN A 302 -18.25 -10.46 -28.22
C ASN A 302 -19.78 -10.63 -28.10
N ALA A 303 -20.35 -10.72 -26.90
CA ALA A 303 -21.78 -11.04 -26.71
C ALA A 303 -22.69 -9.82 -26.41
N SER A 304 -22.21 -8.59 -26.52
CA SER A 304 -23.01 -7.37 -26.32
C SER A 304 -22.96 -6.47 -27.56
N ARG A 305 -23.70 -6.85 -28.60
CA ARG A 305 -24.03 -5.97 -29.72
C ARG A 305 -25.42 -6.34 -30.20
N ILE A 306 -26.48 -5.60 -29.83
CA ILE A 306 -27.65 -5.26 -30.67
C ILE A 306 -28.34 -3.99 -30.09
N PRO A 307 -29.32 -3.34 -30.78
CA PRO A 307 -29.19 -2.05 -31.48
C PRO A 307 -29.85 -0.86 -30.74
N ARG A 308 -29.45 0.37 -31.07
CA ARG A 308 -30.12 1.59 -30.59
C ARG A 308 -31.14 2.09 -31.62
N THR A 309 -32.40 2.16 -31.22
CA THR A 309 -33.44 2.99 -31.87
C THR A 309 -34.28 3.67 -30.79
N GLY A 310 -34.51 4.96 -30.95
CA GLY A 310 -35.45 5.75 -30.13
C GLY A 310 -34.84 7.07 -29.64
N GLU A 311 -34.80 8.07 -30.52
CA GLU A 311 -34.48 9.46 -30.19
C GLU A 311 -35.58 10.08 -29.31
N CYS A 312 -35.20 10.89 -28.34
CA CYS A 312 -36.07 11.93 -27.80
C CYS A 312 -35.24 13.22 -27.74
N GLN A 313 -35.50 14.09 -28.71
CA GLN A 313 -34.91 15.42 -28.81
C GLN A 313 -35.56 16.35 -27.77
N GLN A 314 -34.75 17.11 -27.04
CA GLN A 314 -35.14 18.39 -26.47
C GLN A 314 -34.09 19.44 -26.84
N GLU A 315 -34.57 20.56 -27.38
CA GLU A 315 -33.81 21.68 -27.92
C GLU A 315 -33.01 22.48 -26.87
N ILE A 316 -32.07 23.24 -27.41
CA ILE A 316 -30.88 23.85 -26.83
C ILE A 316 -31.16 25.19 -26.15
N SER A 317 -30.51 25.43 -25.00
CA SER A 317 -30.07 26.78 -24.59
C SER A 317 -28.76 26.74 -23.78
N GLY A 318 -27.66 27.16 -24.40
CA GLY A 318 -26.78 28.21 -23.83
C GLY A 318 -25.51 27.90 -23.03
N ASN A 319 -25.39 26.85 -22.20
CA ASN A 319 -24.31 26.87 -21.18
C ASN A 319 -23.28 25.72 -21.23
N THR A 320 -22.02 26.06 -21.53
CA THR A 320 -20.83 25.19 -21.49
C THR A 320 -20.62 24.61 -20.08
N GLU A 321 -20.40 23.29 -19.96
CA GLU A 321 -20.14 22.64 -18.67
C GLU A 321 -18.66 22.54 -18.34
N ILE A 322 -17.82 22.33 -19.37
CA ILE A 322 -16.39 22.10 -19.19
C ILE A 322 -15.62 22.91 -20.24
N ILE A 323 -14.65 23.71 -19.79
CA ILE A 323 -13.65 24.33 -20.66
C ILE A 323 -12.37 23.51 -20.60
N ILE A 324 -11.81 23.19 -21.76
CA ILE A 324 -10.49 22.55 -21.90
C ILE A 324 -9.55 23.54 -22.57
N VAL A 325 -8.45 23.87 -21.89
CA VAL A 325 -7.42 24.77 -22.42
C VAL A 325 -6.31 23.94 -23.07
N GLY A 326 -6.20 24.04 -24.40
CA GLY A 326 -5.25 23.30 -25.22
C GLY A 326 -5.83 22.00 -25.80
N ALA A 327 -5.76 21.86 -27.12
CA ALA A 327 -6.18 20.69 -27.90
C ALA A 327 -4.95 19.89 -28.39
N GLY A 328 -4.06 19.55 -27.45
CA GLY A 328 -3.01 18.55 -27.66
C GLY A 328 -3.51 17.14 -27.37
N VAL A 329 -2.60 16.17 -27.20
CA VAL A 329 -2.96 14.76 -26.89
C VAL A 329 -3.94 14.65 -25.71
N ALA A 330 -3.65 15.36 -24.61
CA ALA A 330 -4.49 15.34 -23.42
C ALA A 330 -5.87 15.96 -23.67
N GLY A 331 -5.91 17.18 -24.20
CA GLY A 331 -7.14 17.95 -24.35
C GLY A 331 -8.07 17.38 -25.42
N SER A 332 -7.54 16.97 -26.58
CA SER A 332 -8.35 16.39 -27.66
C SER A 332 -8.95 15.03 -27.25
N ALA A 333 -8.17 14.16 -26.61
CA ALA A 333 -8.67 12.87 -26.14
C ALA A 333 -9.72 13.04 -25.02
N LEU A 334 -9.49 13.99 -24.09
CA LEU A 334 -10.43 14.31 -23.03
C LEU A 334 -11.72 14.91 -23.59
N ALA A 335 -11.63 15.84 -24.54
CA ALA A 335 -12.79 16.46 -25.19
C ALA A 335 -13.65 15.41 -25.90
N CYS A 336 -13.02 14.52 -26.67
CA CYS A 336 -13.73 13.45 -27.35
C CYS A 336 -14.43 12.50 -26.36
N THR A 337 -13.75 12.12 -25.28
CA THR A 337 -14.32 11.20 -24.28
C THR A 337 -15.47 11.84 -23.49
N LEU A 338 -15.29 13.08 -23.02
CA LEU A 338 -16.34 13.82 -22.33
C LEU A 338 -17.53 14.14 -23.25
N GLY A 339 -17.25 14.41 -24.53
CA GLY A 339 -18.28 14.58 -25.56
C GLY A 339 -19.10 13.30 -25.76
N LYS A 340 -18.46 12.13 -25.87
CA LYS A 340 -19.14 10.82 -25.92
C LYS A 340 -19.95 10.53 -24.65
N ASP A 341 -19.49 11.00 -23.49
CA ASP A 341 -20.20 10.92 -22.21
C ASP A 341 -21.35 11.97 -22.10
N GLY A 342 -21.59 12.77 -23.14
CA GLY A 342 -22.72 13.71 -23.25
C GLY A 342 -22.47 15.11 -22.68
N ARG A 343 -21.23 15.46 -22.30
CA ARG A 343 -20.90 16.78 -21.72
C ARG A 343 -20.82 17.87 -22.77
N ARG A 344 -21.25 19.09 -22.44
CA ARG A 344 -21.02 20.27 -23.28
C ARG A 344 -19.63 20.83 -23.05
N VAL A 345 -18.73 20.61 -24.01
CA VAL A 345 -17.30 20.92 -23.87
C VAL A 345 -16.89 22.03 -24.84
N LEU A 346 -16.24 23.06 -24.33
CA LEU A 346 -15.52 24.06 -25.13
C LEU A 346 -14.02 23.79 -25.04
N VAL A 347 -13.37 23.60 -26.18
CA VAL A 347 -11.92 23.43 -26.25
C VAL A 347 -11.32 24.66 -26.93
N ILE A 348 -10.39 25.33 -26.25
CA ILE A 348 -9.71 26.52 -26.78
C ILE A 348 -8.26 26.17 -27.05
N GLU A 349 -7.85 26.26 -28.31
CA GLU A 349 -6.48 25.95 -28.76
C GLU A 349 -5.90 27.11 -29.54
N ARG A 350 -4.63 27.44 -29.28
CA ARG A 350 -3.94 28.55 -29.95
C ARG A 350 -3.90 28.35 -31.45
N GLU A 351 -3.60 27.13 -31.89
CA GLU A 351 -3.48 26.80 -33.30
C GLU A 351 -4.06 25.41 -33.63
N LEU A 352 -5.13 25.41 -34.44
CA LEU A 352 -5.83 24.20 -34.85
C LEU A 352 -5.23 23.52 -36.09
N THR A 353 -4.26 24.14 -36.75
CA THR A 353 -3.49 23.52 -37.84
C THR A 353 -2.64 22.35 -37.32
N GLU A 354 -2.21 21.47 -38.23
CA GLU A 354 -1.38 20.32 -37.90
C GLU A 354 -0.06 20.78 -37.23
N PRO A 355 0.23 20.35 -35.99
CA PRO A 355 1.43 20.81 -35.29
C PRO A 355 2.66 20.05 -35.78
N ASP A 356 3.66 20.78 -36.28
CA ASP A 356 4.98 20.23 -36.58
C ASP A 356 5.86 20.20 -35.32
N ARG A 357 6.01 19.02 -34.70
CA ARG A 357 6.75 18.82 -33.43
C ARG A 357 7.59 17.55 -33.45
N ILE A 358 8.74 17.59 -32.78
CA ILE A 358 9.66 16.45 -32.62
C ILE A 358 9.42 15.62 -31.35
N VAL A 359 8.33 15.87 -30.63
CA VAL A 359 7.98 15.21 -29.36
C VAL A 359 6.63 14.51 -29.47
N GLY A 360 6.46 13.43 -28.72
CA GLY A 360 5.20 12.69 -28.71
C GLY A 360 4.97 11.84 -29.96
N GLU A 361 6.05 11.35 -30.57
CA GLU A 361 6.03 10.53 -31.79
C GLU A 361 6.07 9.02 -31.52
N LEU A 362 6.17 8.58 -30.26
CA LEU A 362 6.15 7.17 -29.87
C LEU A 362 5.20 6.97 -28.68
N LEU A 363 4.12 6.23 -28.91
CA LEU A 363 3.14 5.78 -27.94
C LEU A 363 3.48 4.37 -27.46
N GLN A 364 3.69 4.22 -26.15
CA GLN A 364 3.95 2.91 -25.54
C GLN A 364 2.71 2.01 -25.61
N PRO A 365 2.87 0.66 -25.58
CA PRO A 365 1.74 -0.28 -25.59
C PRO A 365 0.67 0.00 -24.51
N GLY A 366 1.08 0.38 -23.30
CA GLY A 366 0.15 0.75 -22.23
C GLY A 366 -0.68 2.00 -22.57
N GLY A 367 -0.10 2.96 -23.30
CA GLY A 367 -0.82 4.12 -23.82
C GLY A 367 -1.78 3.75 -24.94
N TYR A 368 -1.38 2.82 -25.83
CA TYR A 368 -2.25 2.29 -26.88
C TYR A 368 -3.47 1.56 -26.29
N LEU A 369 -3.30 0.79 -25.21
CA LEU A 369 -4.42 0.20 -24.48
C LEU A 369 -5.39 1.25 -23.93
N LYS A 370 -4.88 2.41 -23.51
CA LYS A 370 -5.73 3.53 -23.08
C LYS A 370 -6.43 4.23 -24.24
N LEU A 371 -5.83 4.30 -25.43
CA LEU A 371 -6.57 4.73 -26.63
C LEU A 371 -7.74 3.80 -26.95
N LEU A 372 -7.51 2.48 -26.91
CA LEU A 372 -8.57 1.48 -27.10
C LEU A 372 -9.69 1.64 -26.07
N GLU A 373 -9.34 1.83 -24.80
CA GLU A 373 -10.30 2.04 -23.71
C GLU A 373 -11.13 3.33 -23.87
N LEU A 374 -10.54 4.37 -24.46
CA LEU A 374 -11.21 5.65 -24.77
C LEU A 374 -11.96 5.62 -26.13
N GLY A 375 -11.83 4.54 -26.90
CA GLY A 375 -12.38 4.42 -28.26
C GLY A 375 -11.75 5.40 -29.26
N LEU A 376 -10.43 5.54 -29.20
CA LEU A 376 -9.60 6.47 -30.00
C LEU A 376 -8.46 5.74 -30.75
N GLU A 377 -8.52 4.43 -30.86
CA GLU A 377 -7.52 3.59 -31.52
C GLU A 377 -7.40 3.86 -33.02
N ASP A 378 -8.50 4.23 -33.68
CA ASP A 378 -8.56 4.61 -35.08
C ASP A 378 -7.82 5.91 -35.40
N CYS A 379 -7.49 6.73 -34.39
CA CYS A 379 -6.69 7.94 -34.58
C CYS A 379 -5.24 7.64 -34.99
N VAL A 380 -4.76 6.39 -34.85
CA VAL A 380 -3.46 5.96 -35.39
C VAL A 380 -3.54 5.32 -36.77
N ASN A 381 -4.75 5.16 -37.32
CA ASN A 381 -4.95 4.65 -38.68
C ASN A 381 -4.82 5.79 -39.69
N ASP A 382 -4.43 5.44 -40.92
CA ASP A 382 -4.35 6.35 -42.07
C ASP A 382 -3.39 7.55 -41.90
N ILE A 383 -2.46 7.47 -40.93
CA ILE A 383 -1.42 8.49 -40.68
C ILE A 383 0.01 7.98 -40.93
N ASP A 384 0.13 6.79 -41.54
CA ASP A 384 1.40 6.06 -41.73
C ASP A 384 2.09 5.72 -40.40
N ALA A 385 1.29 5.39 -39.37
CA ALA A 385 1.81 4.97 -38.07
C ALA A 385 2.54 3.62 -38.18
N GLN A 386 3.72 3.55 -37.58
CA GLN A 386 4.57 2.36 -37.55
C GLN A 386 4.34 1.57 -36.28
N ARG A 387 4.34 0.25 -36.41
CA ARG A 387 4.17 -0.66 -35.28
C ARG A 387 5.50 -0.90 -34.57
N VAL A 388 5.51 -0.79 -33.24
CA VAL A 388 6.71 -0.98 -32.40
C VAL A 388 6.52 -2.14 -31.42
N LEU A 389 7.32 -3.19 -31.57
CA LEU A 389 7.27 -4.45 -30.82
C LEU A 389 8.31 -4.52 -29.68
N GLY A 390 9.17 -3.52 -29.54
CA GLY A 390 10.14 -3.44 -28.47
C GLY A 390 11.26 -2.45 -28.77
N TYR A 391 12.39 -2.64 -28.10
CA TYR A 391 13.60 -1.87 -28.32
C TYR A 391 14.80 -2.78 -28.63
N ALA A 392 15.82 -2.22 -29.27
CA ALA A 392 17.15 -2.79 -29.36
C ALA A 392 18.14 -1.86 -28.64
N LEU A 393 18.92 -2.40 -27.72
CA LEU A 393 19.98 -1.65 -27.03
C LEU A 393 21.31 -1.88 -27.73
N PHE A 394 22.09 -0.82 -27.94
CA PHE A 394 23.44 -0.87 -28.49
C PHE A 394 24.43 -0.28 -27.47
N LYS A 395 25.53 -0.99 -27.22
CA LYS A 395 26.60 -0.52 -26.34
C LYS A 395 27.93 -1.18 -26.70
N ASP A 396 28.95 -0.38 -26.97
CA ASP A 396 30.34 -0.83 -27.26
C ASP A 396 30.39 -1.97 -28.31
N GLY A 397 29.68 -1.80 -29.44
CA GLY A 397 29.60 -2.79 -30.51
C GLY A 397 28.71 -4.02 -30.20
N ARG A 398 28.24 -4.18 -28.96
CA ARG A 398 27.28 -5.23 -28.57
C ARG A 398 25.85 -4.73 -28.71
N ASN A 399 24.93 -5.65 -28.99
CA ASN A 399 23.50 -5.35 -29.05
C ASN A 399 22.64 -6.41 -28.36
N THR A 400 21.44 -6.02 -27.94
CA THR A 400 20.42 -6.95 -27.43
C THR A 400 19.02 -6.48 -27.80
N ARG A 401 18.11 -7.42 -28.05
CA ARG A 401 16.71 -7.15 -28.40
C ARG A 401 15.80 -7.32 -27.19
N LEU A 402 15.06 -6.27 -26.86
CA LEU A 402 14.12 -6.19 -25.76
C LEU A 402 12.69 -6.10 -26.29
N SER A 403 12.02 -7.24 -26.38
CA SER A 403 10.64 -7.28 -26.90
C SER A 403 9.62 -6.93 -25.81
N TYR A 404 8.54 -6.24 -26.18
CA TYR A 404 7.41 -6.01 -25.30
C TYR A 404 6.73 -7.35 -24.94
N PRO A 405 6.28 -7.53 -23.69
CA PRO A 405 5.58 -8.75 -23.26
C PRO A 405 4.12 -8.73 -23.74
N LEU A 406 3.91 -8.97 -25.04
CA LEU A 406 2.60 -8.83 -25.71
C LEU A 406 1.83 -10.15 -25.89
N LYS A 407 2.38 -11.29 -25.44
CA LYS A 407 1.84 -12.63 -25.72
C LYS A 407 0.37 -12.82 -25.29
N ASP A 408 -0.05 -12.16 -24.21
CA ASP A 408 -1.39 -12.28 -23.63
C ASP A 408 -2.37 -11.19 -24.10
N PHE A 409 -1.97 -10.35 -25.07
CA PHE A 409 -2.79 -9.26 -25.59
C PHE A 409 -3.27 -9.55 -27.01
N HIS A 410 -4.31 -8.82 -27.44
CA HIS A 410 -4.76 -8.87 -28.83
C HIS A 410 -3.59 -8.58 -29.79
N SER A 411 -3.58 -9.23 -30.95
CA SER A 411 -2.46 -9.18 -31.90
C SER A 411 -2.15 -7.77 -32.41
N ASP A 412 -3.09 -6.85 -32.30
CA ASP A 412 -2.94 -5.44 -32.67
C ASP A 412 -2.23 -4.59 -31.58
N VAL A 413 -2.25 -5.03 -30.31
CA VAL A 413 -1.62 -4.30 -29.20
C VAL A 413 -0.11 -4.31 -29.37
N ALA A 414 0.45 -3.12 -29.57
CA ALA A 414 1.88 -2.86 -29.64
C ALA A 414 2.11 -1.35 -29.46
N GLY A 415 3.37 -0.93 -29.35
CA GLY A 415 3.69 0.48 -29.46
C GLY A 415 3.33 1.00 -30.85
N ARG A 416 3.12 2.31 -30.95
CA ARG A 416 2.90 3.01 -32.23
C ARG A 416 3.82 4.20 -32.30
N SER A 417 4.51 4.37 -33.42
CA SER A 417 5.25 5.59 -33.70
C SER A 417 4.71 6.26 -34.96
N PHE A 418 4.72 7.59 -34.98
CA PHE A 418 4.03 8.38 -36.01
C PHE A 418 4.51 9.82 -35.96
N HIS A 419 4.22 10.58 -37.02
CA HIS A 419 4.26 12.04 -36.96
C HIS A 419 3.24 12.56 -35.95
N ASN A 420 3.70 13.30 -34.94
CA ASN A 420 2.84 13.78 -33.85
C ASN A 420 1.69 14.66 -34.34
N GLY A 421 1.94 15.48 -35.36
CA GLY A 421 0.96 16.37 -35.99
C GLY A 421 -0.28 15.63 -36.46
N ARG A 422 -0.09 14.68 -37.36
CA ARG A 422 -1.13 13.81 -37.91
C ARG A 422 -1.98 13.15 -36.81
N PHE A 423 -1.34 12.60 -35.77
CA PHE A 423 -2.06 11.96 -34.66
C PHE A 423 -2.94 12.94 -33.87
N ILE A 424 -2.42 14.14 -33.57
CA ILE A 424 -3.19 15.20 -32.90
C ILE A 424 -4.35 15.65 -33.78
N GLN A 425 -4.12 15.80 -35.10
CA GLN A 425 -5.15 16.25 -36.03
C GLN A 425 -6.31 15.26 -36.12
N ARG A 426 -6.02 13.95 -36.20
CA ARG A 426 -7.07 12.90 -36.15
C ARG A 426 -7.90 12.96 -34.87
N MET A 427 -7.26 13.20 -33.71
CA MET A 427 -8.00 13.35 -32.45
C MET A 427 -8.87 14.62 -32.42
N ARG A 428 -8.39 15.74 -32.99
CA ARG A 428 -9.15 16.98 -33.10
C ARG A 428 -10.35 16.82 -34.02
N GLU A 429 -10.16 16.24 -35.20
CA GLU A 429 -11.25 15.89 -36.13
C GLU A 429 -12.31 15.04 -35.44
N LYS A 430 -11.88 13.99 -34.73
CA LYS A 430 -12.80 13.10 -34.02
C LYS A 430 -13.56 13.80 -32.88
N ALA A 431 -12.92 14.75 -32.20
CA ALA A 431 -13.60 15.58 -31.21
C ALA A 431 -14.60 16.55 -31.87
N ALA A 432 -14.25 17.15 -33.02
CA ALA A 432 -15.08 18.08 -33.76
C ALA A 432 -16.38 17.45 -34.32
N LEU A 433 -16.36 16.15 -34.59
CA LEU A 433 -17.53 15.40 -35.08
C LEU A 433 -18.64 15.26 -34.02
N LEU A 434 -18.36 15.54 -32.75
CA LEU A 434 -19.34 15.41 -31.67
C LEU A 434 -20.14 16.73 -31.54
N PRO A 435 -21.49 16.68 -31.60
CA PRO A 435 -22.33 17.89 -31.64
C PRO A 435 -22.25 18.75 -30.37
N ASN A 436 -21.80 18.15 -29.26
CA ASN A 436 -21.65 18.79 -27.94
C ASN A 436 -20.21 19.22 -27.63
N VAL A 437 -19.29 19.13 -28.59
CA VAL A 437 -17.91 19.59 -28.45
C VAL A 437 -17.66 20.73 -29.42
N ARG A 438 -17.29 21.90 -28.90
CA ARG A 438 -16.93 23.08 -29.71
C ARG A 438 -15.42 23.30 -29.63
N LEU A 439 -14.75 23.30 -30.78
CA LEU A 439 -13.34 23.67 -30.91
C LEU A 439 -13.26 25.13 -31.34
N GLU A 440 -12.46 25.90 -30.61
CA GLU A 440 -12.29 27.33 -30.86
C GLU A 440 -10.80 27.68 -30.93
N GLN A 441 -10.44 28.44 -31.96
CA GLN A 441 -9.05 28.88 -32.13
C GLN A 441 -8.81 30.19 -31.37
N GLY A 442 -8.02 30.12 -30.29
CA GLY A 442 -7.69 31.26 -29.46
C GLY A 442 -6.58 30.96 -28.45
N THR A 443 -5.89 32.00 -27.99
CA THR A 443 -4.83 31.89 -26.98
C THR A 443 -5.39 32.26 -25.62
N VAL A 444 -5.54 31.30 -24.72
CA VAL A 444 -5.92 31.56 -23.32
C VAL A 444 -4.80 32.33 -22.62
N THR A 445 -5.14 33.48 -22.05
CA THR A 445 -4.20 34.40 -21.39
C THR A 445 -4.26 34.28 -19.87
N SER A 446 -5.44 34.06 -19.28
CA SER A 446 -5.65 34.01 -17.83
C SER A 446 -6.85 33.13 -17.43
N LEU A 447 -6.87 32.70 -16.16
CA LEU A 447 -8.04 32.07 -15.54
C LEU A 447 -8.91 33.16 -14.89
N LEU A 448 -10.23 33.04 -15.04
CA LEU A 448 -11.18 33.95 -14.40
C LEU A 448 -11.48 33.45 -12.99
N GLU A 449 -10.99 34.18 -11.98
CA GLU A 449 -11.17 33.85 -10.56
C GLU A 449 -12.17 34.80 -9.89
N GLN A 450 -13.13 34.24 -9.15
CA GLN A 450 -14.08 34.99 -8.34
C GLN A 450 -14.20 34.33 -6.96
N ASN A 451 -13.90 35.07 -5.89
CA ASN A 451 -13.95 34.60 -4.49
C ASN A 451 -13.20 33.26 -4.25
N GLY A 452 -12.01 33.09 -4.84
CA GLY A 452 -11.21 31.87 -4.69
C GLY A 452 -11.67 30.67 -5.54
N THR A 453 -12.63 30.87 -6.45
CA THR A 453 -13.15 29.84 -7.36
C THR A 453 -12.90 30.25 -8.81
N ILE A 454 -12.36 29.33 -9.62
CA ILE A 454 -12.23 29.54 -11.06
C ILE A 454 -13.59 29.35 -11.74
N LYS A 455 -14.01 30.32 -12.55
CA LYS A 455 -15.30 30.36 -13.23
C LYS A 455 -15.18 30.29 -14.76
N GLY A 456 -13.96 30.23 -15.29
CA GLY A 456 -13.72 30.24 -16.72
C GLY A 456 -12.34 30.75 -17.11
N VAL A 457 -12.22 31.24 -18.34
CA VAL A 457 -10.96 31.71 -18.94
C VAL A 457 -11.14 32.98 -19.75
N GLN A 458 -10.09 33.79 -19.81
CA GLN A 458 -9.93 34.88 -20.78
C GLN A 458 -9.01 34.41 -21.90
N TYR A 459 -9.35 34.72 -23.15
CA TYR A 459 -8.55 34.34 -24.31
C TYR A 459 -8.59 35.39 -25.42
N LYS A 460 -7.58 35.36 -26.28
CA LYS A 460 -7.50 36.19 -27.49
C LYS A 460 -7.82 35.36 -28.73
N THR A 461 -8.76 35.81 -29.55
CA THR A 461 -9.05 35.18 -30.84
C THR A 461 -7.91 35.40 -31.83
N LYS A 462 -7.94 34.72 -32.97
CA LYS A 462 -6.94 34.89 -34.04
C LYS A 462 -6.84 36.34 -34.55
N ILE A 463 -7.94 37.09 -34.52
CA ILE A 463 -8.01 38.51 -34.94
C ILE A 463 -7.58 39.50 -33.84
N GLY A 464 -7.20 38.99 -32.65
CA GLY A 464 -6.68 39.81 -31.55
C GLY A 464 -7.73 40.30 -30.56
N GLU A 465 -9.01 39.97 -30.76
CA GLU A 465 -10.10 40.34 -29.86
C GLU A 465 -10.02 39.57 -28.54
N GLU A 466 -10.23 40.25 -27.41
CA GLU A 466 -10.31 39.64 -26.09
C GLU A 466 -11.71 39.13 -25.82
N MET A 467 -11.81 37.84 -25.52
CA MET A 467 -13.05 37.14 -25.20
C MET A 467 -12.96 36.44 -23.85
N THR A 468 -14.13 36.15 -23.27
CA THR A 468 -14.26 35.34 -22.06
C THR A 468 -15.13 34.12 -22.32
N ALA A 469 -14.84 33.03 -21.63
CA ALA A 469 -15.68 31.84 -21.63
C ALA A 469 -15.85 31.35 -20.19
N HIS A 470 -17.09 30.96 -19.84
CA HIS A 470 -17.45 30.52 -18.50
C HIS A 470 -17.84 29.05 -18.47
N ALA A 471 -17.42 28.34 -17.43
CA ALA A 471 -17.83 26.98 -17.15
C ALA A 471 -17.63 26.63 -15.67
N PRO A 472 -18.44 25.72 -15.11
CA PRO A 472 -18.25 25.19 -13.76
C PRO A 472 -16.90 24.52 -13.52
N LEU A 473 -16.30 23.91 -14.55
CA LEU A 473 -15.00 23.25 -14.48
C LEU A 473 -14.11 23.66 -15.66
N THR A 474 -12.91 24.14 -15.35
CA THR A 474 -11.86 24.47 -16.33
C THR A 474 -10.68 23.49 -16.19
N ILE A 475 -10.32 22.79 -17.26
CA ILE A 475 -9.23 21.82 -17.28
C ILE A 475 -8.09 22.34 -18.15
N VAL A 476 -6.92 22.55 -17.53
CA VAL A 476 -5.74 23.13 -18.18
C VAL A 476 -4.83 22.02 -18.70
N CYS A 477 -4.68 21.96 -20.04
CA CYS A 477 -3.96 20.94 -20.81
C CYS A 477 -2.95 21.56 -21.81
N ASP A 478 -2.46 22.78 -21.57
CA ASP A 478 -1.61 23.59 -22.48
C ASP A 478 -0.13 23.15 -22.56
N GLY A 479 0.20 21.98 -21.99
CA GLY A 479 1.47 21.28 -22.21
C GLY A 479 2.66 21.78 -21.39
N CYS A 480 3.86 21.37 -21.80
CA CYS A 480 5.10 21.56 -21.03
C CYS A 480 5.53 23.04 -20.85
N PHE A 481 4.98 23.94 -21.66
CA PHE A 481 5.23 25.39 -21.62
C PHE A 481 4.10 26.17 -20.93
N SER A 482 3.22 25.49 -20.19
CA SER A 482 2.08 26.11 -19.52
C SER A 482 2.44 27.37 -18.73
N ASN A 483 1.77 28.46 -19.07
CA ASN A 483 1.83 29.73 -18.34
C ASN A 483 0.82 29.77 -17.18
N LEU A 484 -0.28 29.01 -17.31
CA LEU A 484 -1.36 28.94 -16.32
C LEU A 484 -1.01 28.04 -15.13
N ARG A 485 -0.01 27.15 -15.26
CA ARG A 485 0.40 26.23 -14.19
C ARG A 485 0.66 26.92 -12.85
N ARG A 486 1.24 28.13 -12.83
CA ARG A 486 1.69 28.79 -11.58
C ARG A 486 0.54 29.11 -10.63
N SER A 487 -0.68 29.31 -11.12
CA SER A 487 -1.86 29.55 -10.27
C SER A 487 -2.46 28.26 -9.70
N LEU A 488 -2.09 27.10 -10.24
CA LEU A 488 -2.68 25.80 -9.88
C LEU A 488 -1.67 24.79 -9.32
N CYS A 489 -0.36 25.11 -9.30
CA CYS A 489 0.71 24.20 -8.87
C CYS A 489 2.01 24.93 -8.46
N ASN A 490 2.72 24.39 -7.45
CA ASN A 490 4.02 24.91 -6.95
C ASN A 490 5.28 24.19 -7.49
N ALA A 491 5.16 23.31 -8.48
CA ALA A 491 6.26 22.44 -8.85
C ALA A 491 7.36 23.18 -9.63
N LYS A 492 8.61 23.02 -9.19
CA LYS A 492 9.79 23.50 -9.93
C LYS A 492 10.04 22.63 -11.17
N VAL A 493 10.27 23.27 -12.31
CA VAL A 493 10.64 22.61 -13.56
C VAL A 493 12.16 22.50 -13.64
N GLU A 494 12.67 21.29 -13.87
CA GLU A 494 14.08 21.00 -14.11
C GLU A 494 14.32 20.70 -15.59
N ILE A 495 15.48 21.09 -16.11
CA ILE A 495 15.90 20.82 -17.50
C ILE A 495 17.22 20.03 -17.45
N PRO A 496 17.17 18.69 -17.30
CA PRO A 496 18.35 17.83 -17.25
C PRO A 496 19.18 17.80 -18.55
N SER A 497 18.53 17.92 -19.72
CA SER A 497 19.19 17.83 -21.03
C SER A 497 18.33 18.43 -22.13
N CYS A 498 18.81 18.35 -23.37
CA CYS A 498 18.10 18.76 -24.57
C CYS A 498 18.22 17.67 -25.64
N PHE A 499 17.12 17.35 -26.33
CA PHE A 499 17.17 16.50 -27.52
C PHE A 499 17.43 17.32 -28.77
N VAL A 500 18.34 16.83 -29.61
CA VAL A 500 18.57 17.28 -30.99
C VAL A 500 17.97 16.24 -31.93
N ALA A 501 17.01 16.65 -32.74
CA ALA A 501 16.25 15.78 -33.63
C ALA A 501 16.72 15.91 -35.07
N LEU A 502 16.84 14.75 -35.73
CA LEU A 502 17.09 14.59 -37.15
C LEU A 502 16.04 13.65 -37.77
N ILE A 503 15.87 13.73 -39.09
CA ILE A 503 15.10 12.76 -39.88
C ILE A 503 16.08 12.03 -40.80
N LEU A 504 16.21 10.73 -40.62
CA LEU A 504 17.00 9.87 -41.49
C LEU A 504 16.08 9.29 -42.56
N LYS A 505 16.49 9.42 -43.81
CA LYS A 505 15.80 8.91 -45.01
C LYS A 505 16.67 7.86 -45.69
N ASN A 506 16.07 7.04 -46.54
CA ASN A 506 16.77 6.06 -47.38
C ASN A 506 17.64 5.04 -46.59
N CYS A 507 17.27 4.72 -45.35
CA CYS A 507 17.92 3.68 -44.56
C CYS A 507 16.90 2.84 -43.79
N GLN A 508 17.31 1.65 -43.34
CA GLN A 508 16.50 0.78 -42.50
C GLN A 508 17.13 0.64 -41.12
N LEU A 509 16.29 0.55 -40.08
CA LEU A 509 16.77 0.24 -38.74
C LEU A 509 17.26 -1.23 -38.66
N PRO A 510 18.36 -1.53 -37.94
CA PRO A 510 18.91 -2.88 -37.83
C PRO A 510 17.92 -3.95 -37.34
N TYR A 511 16.89 -3.55 -36.59
CA TYR A 511 15.85 -4.44 -36.09
C TYR A 511 14.49 -3.90 -36.48
N VAL A 512 13.80 -4.63 -37.35
CA VAL A 512 12.47 -4.26 -37.84
C VAL A 512 11.49 -4.15 -36.67
N ASN A 513 10.61 -3.14 -36.70
CA ASN A 513 9.59 -2.86 -35.69
C ASN A 513 10.14 -2.70 -34.26
N HIS A 514 11.39 -2.31 -34.07
CA HIS A 514 11.95 -1.99 -32.76
C HIS A 514 12.47 -0.55 -32.77
N GLY A 515 12.32 0.16 -31.66
CA GLY A 515 13.09 1.39 -31.41
C GLY A 515 14.53 1.04 -31.03
N HIS A 516 15.49 1.91 -31.28
CA HIS A 516 16.90 1.67 -31.01
C HIS A 516 17.38 2.67 -29.98
N VAL A 517 18.03 2.17 -28.93
CA VAL A 517 18.66 3.00 -27.91
C VAL A 517 20.15 2.72 -27.92
N ILE A 518 20.93 3.70 -28.35
CA ILE A 518 22.37 3.62 -28.35
C ILE A 518 22.85 4.23 -27.03
N LEU A 519 23.54 3.44 -26.22
CA LEU A 519 24.18 3.90 -24.99
C LEU A 519 25.51 4.57 -25.34
N ALA A 520 25.44 5.71 -26.05
CA ALA A 520 26.56 6.53 -26.46
C ALA A 520 27.11 7.38 -25.29
N ASN A 521 28.31 7.95 -25.48
CA ASN A 521 28.94 8.88 -24.54
C ASN A 521 28.85 10.31 -25.08
N PRO A 522 28.47 11.30 -24.25
CA PRO A 522 28.14 11.20 -22.82
C PRO A 522 26.71 10.72 -22.52
N SER A 523 25.83 10.63 -23.51
CA SER A 523 24.38 10.52 -23.33
C SER A 523 23.74 9.58 -24.38
N PRO A 524 22.54 9.03 -24.13
CA PRO A 524 21.91 8.07 -25.04
C PRO A 524 21.35 8.72 -26.32
N ILE A 525 21.28 7.93 -27.39
CA ILE A 525 20.66 8.30 -28.67
C ILE A 525 19.48 7.38 -28.92
N LEU A 526 18.33 7.94 -29.32
CA LEU A 526 17.13 7.19 -29.65
C LEU A 526 16.89 7.22 -31.16
N LEU A 527 16.55 6.09 -31.74
CA LEU A 527 16.04 6.02 -33.11
C LEU A 527 14.75 5.21 -33.16
N TYR A 528 13.79 5.66 -33.95
CA TYR A 528 12.57 4.91 -34.22
C TYR A 528 11.93 5.39 -35.51
N LYS A 529 11.29 4.47 -36.22
CA LYS A 529 10.63 4.76 -37.49
C LYS A 529 9.33 5.53 -37.23
N ILE A 530 9.10 6.67 -37.88
CA ILE A 530 7.90 7.51 -37.68
C ILE A 530 6.96 7.53 -38.89
N SER A 531 7.45 7.09 -40.05
CA SER A 531 6.66 6.86 -41.26
C SER A 531 7.31 5.72 -42.06
N SER A 532 6.67 5.23 -43.12
CA SER A 532 7.20 4.21 -44.02
C SER A 532 8.59 4.54 -44.57
N THR A 533 8.95 5.83 -44.68
CA THR A 533 10.19 6.34 -45.30
C THR A 533 11.12 7.09 -44.34
N GLU A 534 10.65 7.47 -43.14
CA GLU A 534 11.38 8.34 -42.23
C GLU A 534 11.66 7.70 -40.86
N ILE A 535 12.90 7.88 -40.39
CA ILE A 535 13.36 7.47 -39.06
C ILE A 535 13.71 8.72 -38.26
N ARG A 536 13.06 8.89 -37.10
CA ARG A 536 13.46 9.89 -36.13
C ARG A 536 14.75 9.47 -35.46
N CYS A 537 15.74 10.36 -35.40
CA CYS A 537 16.90 10.23 -34.53
C CYS A 537 16.87 11.37 -33.49
N LEU A 538 16.93 11.04 -32.21
CA LEU A 538 17.02 11.98 -31.09
C LEU A 538 18.35 11.77 -30.37
N VAL A 539 19.25 12.73 -30.51
CA VAL A 539 20.53 12.77 -29.78
C VAL A 539 20.30 13.56 -28.50
N ASP A 540 20.48 12.93 -27.33
CA ASP A 540 20.47 13.66 -26.06
C ASP A 540 21.76 14.44 -25.89
N VAL A 541 21.68 15.71 -25.52
CA VAL A 541 22.84 16.53 -25.16
C VAL A 541 22.64 16.99 -23.71
N PRO A 542 23.49 16.55 -22.75
CA PRO A 542 23.30 16.83 -21.34
C PRO A 542 23.57 18.30 -21.02
N GLY A 543 22.82 18.85 -20.06
CA GLY A 543 22.94 20.24 -19.62
C GLY A 543 22.02 21.22 -20.36
N GLN A 544 22.09 22.50 -19.97
CA GLN A 544 21.21 23.57 -20.49
C GLN A 544 21.77 24.30 -21.71
N LYS A 545 23.11 24.33 -21.87
CA LYS A 545 23.77 24.96 -23.02
C LYS A 545 24.07 23.90 -24.07
N VAL A 546 23.38 23.95 -25.19
CA VAL A 546 23.65 23.12 -26.36
C VAL A 546 24.54 23.87 -27.36
N PRO A 547 25.34 23.16 -28.19
CA PRO A 547 26.04 23.77 -29.32
C PRO A 547 25.08 24.57 -30.20
N SER A 548 25.52 25.70 -30.75
CA SER A 548 24.65 26.51 -31.60
C SER A 548 24.43 25.85 -32.96
N ILE A 549 23.19 25.91 -33.46
CA ILE A 549 22.84 25.44 -34.80
C ILE A 549 23.24 26.49 -35.85
N SER A 550 23.04 27.78 -35.56
CA SER A 550 23.22 28.87 -36.54
C SER A 550 24.66 29.08 -37.00
N ASN A 551 25.65 28.69 -36.20
CA ASN A 551 27.08 28.82 -36.53
C ASN A 551 27.75 27.48 -36.90
N GLY A 552 26.96 26.41 -37.13
CA GLY A 552 27.46 25.10 -37.52
C GLY A 552 28.11 24.27 -36.40
N GLN A 553 28.23 24.77 -35.17
CA GLN A 553 28.84 24.04 -34.05
C GLN A 553 28.09 22.75 -33.72
N MET A 554 26.76 22.75 -33.82
CA MET A 554 25.94 21.54 -33.63
C MET A 554 26.25 20.49 -34.69
N ALA A 555 26.29 20.87 -35.97
CA ALA A 555 26.62 19.96 -37.05
C ALA A 555 28.03 19.36 -36.87
N HIS A 556 29.01 20.19 -36.49
CA HIS A 556 30.36 19.73 -36.14
C HIS A 556 30.36 18.73 -34.98
N TYR A 557 29.65 19.02 -33.88
CA TYR A 557 29.51 18.10 -32.74
C TYR A 557 28.89 16.77 -33.15
N LEU A 558 27.82 16.80 -33.95
CA LEU A 558 27.15 15.59 -34.42
C LEU A 558 28.07 14.75 -35.32
N LYS A 559 28.84 15.37 -36.23
CA LYS A 559 29.78 14.66 -37.11
C LYS A 559 30.98 14.07 -36.36
N THR A 560 31.54 14.80 -35.40
CA THR A 560 32.80 14.42 -34.75
C THR A 560 32.61 13.54 -33.52
N ALA A 561 31.64 13.87 -32.65
CA ALA A 561 31.46 13.18 -31.38
C ALA A 561 30.37 12.10 -31.44
N VAL A 562 29.33 12.29 -32.25
CA VAL A 562 28.13 11.43 -32.25
C VAL A 562 28.18 10.39 -33.37
N ALA A 563 28.47 10.79 -34.61
CA ALA A 563 28.47 9.91 -35.78
C ALA A 563 29.35 8.66 -35.63
N PRO A 564 30.56 8.70 -35.01
CA PRO A 564 31.37 7.50 -34.80
C PRO A 564 30.75 6.47 -33.85
N GLN A 565 29.75 6.86 -33.06
CA GLN A 565 29.05 6.00 -32.10
C GLN A 565 27.71 5.46 -32.64
N ILE A 566 27.29 5.91 -33.83
CA ILE A 566 26.11 5.40 -34.54
C ILE A 566 26.47 4.06 -35.21
N PRO A 567 25.57 3.05 -35.20
CA PRO A 567 25.78 1.81 -35.97
C PRO A 567 26.17 2.10 -37.42
N PHE A 568 27.16 1.38 -37.93
CA PHE A 568 27.79 1.63 -39.23
C PHE A 568 26.76 1.72 -40.36
N GLU A 569 25.72 0.90 -40.32
CA GLU A 569 24.66 0.84 -41.33
C GLU A 569 23.79 2.13 -41.38
N LEU A 570 23.77 2.90 -40.30
CA LEU A 570 22.99 4.14 -40.16
C LEU A 570 23.85 5.39 -40.32
N GLN A 571 25.18 5.25 -40.32
CA GLN A 571 26.11 6.38 -40.26
C GLN A 571 26.01 7.27 -41.50
N HIS A 572 25.89 6.69 -42.70
CA HIS A 572 25.74 7.45 -43.94
C HIS A 572 24.46 8.30 -43.95
N ALA A 573 23.32 7.70 -43.61
CA ALA A 573 22.05 8.42 -43.54
C ALA A 573 22.05 9.48 -42.44
N PHE A 574 22.72 9.23 -41.31
CA PHE A 574 22.90 10.20 -40.24
C PHE A 574 23.73 11.41 -40.69
N LEU A 575 24.85 11.19 -41.38
CA LEU A 575 25.69 12.27 -41.93
C LEU A 575 24.92 13.09 -42.99
N SER A 576 24.23 12.42 -43.91
CA SER A 576 23.37 13.08 -44.90
C SER A 576 22.29 13.95 -44.25
N ALA A 577 21.65 13.48 -43.17
CA ALA A 577 20.64 14.24 -42.45
C ALA A 577 21.22 15.49 -41.74
N ILE A 578 22.49 15.46 -41.35
CA ILE A 578 23.19 16.64 -40.81
C ILE A 578 23.44 17.65 -41.93
N ASP A 579 23.86 17.18 -43.10
CA ASP A 579 24.16 18.03 -44.27
C ASP A 579 22.90 18.70 -44.85
N GLU A 580 21.72 18.05 -44.74
CA GLU A 580 20.43 18.68 -45.06
C GLU A 580 20.08 19.87 -44.15
N GLY A 581 20.72 20.01 -42.98
CA GLY A 581 20.61 21.20 -42.12
C GLY A 581 19.31 21.35 -41.30
N ASN A 582 18.35 20.44 -41.43
CA ASN A 582 17.03 20.51 -40.75
C ASN A 582 17.07 20.05 -39.27
N LEU A 583 18.01 20.58 -38.48
CA LEU A 583 18.20 20.22 -37.07
C LEU A 583 17.20 20.96 -36.17
N ARG A 584 16.51 20.23 -35.27
CA ARG A 584 15.58 20.82 -34.30
C ARG A 584 15.96 20.45 -32.88
N THR A 585 15.74 21.35 -31.92
CA THR A 585 16.05 21.11 -30.50
C THR A 585 14.82 21.20 -29.61
N MET A 586 14.75 20.35 -28.59
CA MET A 586 13.73 20.41 -27.54
C MET A 586 14.34 20.18 -26.15
N PRO A 587 14.15 21.10 -25.19
CA PRO A 587 14.60 20.87 -23.81
C PRO A 587 13.80 19.75 -23.15
N ASN A 588 14.50 18.79 -22.56
CA ASN A 588 13.91 17.70 -21.80
C ASN A 588 13.56 18.19 -20.40
N ARG A 589 12.26 18.29 -20.08
CA ARG A 589 11.76 18.83 -18.81
C ARG A 589 11.35 17.73 -17.84
N SER A 590 11.57 17.95 -16.56
CA SER A 590 11.13 17.09 -15.45
C SER A 590 10.41 17.94 -14.41
N MET A 591 9.23 17.49 -13.96
CA MET A 591 8.44 18.23 -12.97
C MET A 591 7.50 17.28 -12.20
N PRO A 592 7.64 17.17 -10.87
CA PRO A 592 6.72 16.37 -10.06
C PRO A 592 5.31 16.99 -10.04
N ALA A 593 4.30 16.18 -9.75
CA ALA A 593 2.93 16.65 -9.55
C ALA A 593 2.78 17.26 -8.14
N ALA A 594 2.45 18.54 -8.03
CA ALA A 594 2.21 19.23 -6.76
C ALA A 594 1.00 20.19 -6.87
N PRO A 595 -0.23 19.66 -7.00
CA PRO A 595 -1.43 20.46 -7.25
C PRO A 595 -1.82 21.32 -6.05
N TYR A 596 -2.43 22.48 -6.31
CA TYR A 596 -3.31 23.15 -5.38
C TYR A 596 -4.75 22.71 -5.68
N PRO A 597 -5.49 22.11 -4.73
CA PRO A 597 -6.92 21.88 -4.91
C PRO A 597 -7.64 23.22 -5.04
N THR A 598 -7.95 23.60 -6.28
CA THR A 598 -8.56 24.88 -6.61
C THR A 598 -10.00 24.65 -7.10
N PRO A 599 -11.02 25.16 -6.40
CA PRO A 599 -12.41 25.06 -6.85
C PRO A 599 -12.58 25.55 -8.28
N GLY A 600 -13.23 24.74 -9.12
CA GLY A 600 -13.52 25.06 -10.52
C GLY A 600 -12.36 24.88 -11.52
N ALA A 601 -11.17 24.42 -11.09
CA ALA A 601 -10.05 24.17 -12.01
C ALA A 601 -9.21 22.92 -11.70
N LEU A 602 -8.63 22.32 -12.75
CA LEU A 602 -7.73 21.17 -12.65
C LEU A 602 -6.64 21.20 -13.73
N LEU A 603 -5.43 20.74 -13.41
CA LEU A 603 -4.31 20.58 -14.37
C LEU A 603 -4.21 19.13 -14.86
N LEU A 604 -3.95 18.93 -16.15
CA LEU A 604 -3.73 17.61 -16.74
C LEU A 604 -2.58 17.60 -17.77
N GLY A 605 -2.02 16.41 -18.03
CA GLY A 605 -0.94 16.23 -18.99
C GLY A 605 0.40 16.84 -18.53
N ASP A 606 1.22 17.26 -19.48
CA ASP A 606 2.54 17.85 -19.18
C ASP A 606 2.45 19.25 -18.55
N ALA A 607 1.28 19.90 -18.60
CA ALA A 607 1.01 21.10 -17.80
C ALA A 607 1.00 20.76 -16.30
N PHE A 608 0.60 19.54 -15.93
CA PHE A 608 0.52 19.07 -14.54
C PHE A 608 1.75 18.30 -14.06
N ASN A 609 2.32 17.43 -14.91
CA ASN A 609 3.35 16.50 -14.49
C ASN A 609 4.23 16.08 -15.68
N MET A 610 5.52 16.42 -15.61
CA MET A 610 6.52 16.12 -16.64
C MET A 610 7.55 15.09 -16.16
N ARG A 611 8.11 14.33 -17.09
CA ARG A 611 9.19 13.36 -16.86
C ARG A 611 10.16 13.39 -18.03
N HIS A 612 11.37 12.88 -17.81
CA HIS A 612 12.34 12.75 -18.88
C HIS A 612 11.76 11.93 -20.06
N PRO A 613 11.82 12.43 -21.31
CA PRO A 613 11.18 11.80 -22.46
C PRO A 613 11.86 10.52 -22.96
N LEU A 614 13.02 10.16 -22.41
CA LEU A 614 13.78 8.93 -22.76
C LEU A 614 12.90 7.67 -22.84
N THR A 615 11.92 7.51 -21.96
CA THR A 615 11.06 6.32 -21.90
C THR A 615 9.75 6.47 -22.68
N GLY A 616 9.49 7.60 -23.37
CA GLY A 616 8.25 7.80 -24.14
C GLY A 616 6.96 7.72 -23.32
N GLY A 617 7.01 7.91 -22.00
CA GLY A 617 5.88 7.66 -21.09
C GLY A 617 4.84 8.78 -20.96
N GLY A 618 5.09 9.97 -21.54
CA GLY A 618 4.26 11.16 -21.34
C GLY A 618 2.80 10.98 -21.80
N MET A 619 2.61 10.54 -23.05
CA MET A 619 1.28 10.27 -23.60
C MET A 619 0.55 9.16 -22.84
N THR A 620 1.27 8.11 -22.45
CA THR A 620 0.71 7.00 -21.65
C THR A 620 0.15 7.47 -20.32
N VAL A 621 0.87 8.34 -19.61
CA VAL A 621 0.37 8.90 -18.35
C VAL A 621 -0.80 9.83 -18.60
N ALA A 622 -0.75 10.69 -19.63
CA ALA A 622 -1.86 11.59 -19.96
C ALA A 622 -3.15 10.81 -20.28
N LEU A 623 -3.09 9.79 -21.13
CA LEU A 623 -4.25 8.96 -21.47
C LEU A 623 -4.76 8.15 -20.26
N SER A 624 -3.86 7.67 -19.41
CA SER A 624 -4.24 7.00 -18.16
C SER A 624 -4.94 7.97 -17.18
N ASP A 625 -4.45 9.20 -17.08
CA ASP A 625 -5.04 10.26 -16.26
C ASP A 625 -6.44 10.62 -16.78
N ILE A 626 -6.65 10.66 -18.10
CA ILE A 626 -7.96 10.90 -18.72
C ILE A 626 -8.96 9.81 -18.33
N VAL A 627 -8.58 8.53 -18.43
CA VAL A 627 -9.47 7.42 -18.01
C VAL A 627 -9.92 7.61 -16.55
N VAL A 628 -8.98 7.87 -15.64
CA VAL A 628 -9.31 8.09 -14.22
C VAL A 628 -10.22 9.30 -14.04
N LEU A 629 -9.93 10.41 -14.73
CA LEU A 629 -10.73 11.63 -14.61
C LEU A 629 -12.14 11.44 -15.19
N CYS A 630 -12.29 10.81 -16.35
CA CYS A 630 -13.58 10.52 -16.95
C CYS A 630 -14.40 9.57 -16.06
N ASP A 631 -13.79 8.55 -15.46
CA ASP A 631 -14.49 7.66 -14.52
C ASP A 631 -14.99 8.39 -13.26
N LEU A 632 -14.25 9.41 -12.80
CA LEU A 632 -14.69 10.28 -11.70
C LEU A 632 -15.80 11.25 -12.12
N LEU A 633 -15.75 11.78 -13.34
CA LEU A 633 -16.74 12.76 -13.83
C LEU A 633 -18.04 12.11 -14.34
N ARG A 634 -17.99 10.88 -14.86
CA ARG A 634 -19.14 10.14 -15.41
C ARG A 634 -20.34 10.04 -14.45
N PRO A 635 -20.18 9.76 -13.14
CA PRO A 635 -21.32 9.72 -12.22
C PRO A 635 -21.92 11.09 -11.84
N LEU A 636 -21.25 12.21 -12.13
CA LEU A 636 -21.62 13.52 -11.58
C LEU A 636 -22.53 14.34 -12.50
N ARG A 637 -23.87 14.24 -12.40
CA ARG A 637 -24.76 15.01 -13.30
C ARG A 637 -24.58 16.53 -13.21
N ASN A 638 -24.27 17.09 -12.03
CA ASN A 638 -24.10 18.52 -11.80
C ASN A 638 -22.66 18.87 -11.40
N LEU A 639 -22.05 19.84 -12.08
CA LEU A 639 -20.68 20.33 -11.82
C LEU A 639 -20.65 21.73 -11.15
N ASN A 640 -21.80 22.33 -10.85
CA ASN A 640 -21.91 23.72 -10.40
C ASN A 640 -21.39 23.96 -8.97
N ASP A 641 -21.37 22.93 -8.12
CA ASP A 641 -20.77 23.01 -6.79
C ASP A 641 -19.25 22.81 -6.87
N ALA A 642 -18.54 23.92 -7.09
CA ALA A 642 -17.10 23.93 -7.28
C ALA A 642 -16.32 23.38 -6.08
N TYR A 643 -16.83 23.54 -4.84
CA TYR A 643 -16.13 23.08 -3.63
C TYR A 643 -16.33 21.58 -3.41
N ALA A 644 -17.56 21.08 -3.54
CA ALA A 644 -17.83 19.64 -3.46
C ALA A 644 -17.13 18.89 -4.59
N LEU A 645 -17.18 19.43 -5.81
CA LEU A 645 -16.46 18.89 -6.97
C LEU A 645 -14.95 18.86 -6.73
N CYS A 646 -14.36 19.95 -6.23
CA CYS A 646 -12.93 20.00 -5.91
C CYS A 646 -12.55 18.94 -4.88
N LYS A 647 -13.30 18.84 -3.77
CA LYS A 647 -13.06 17.85 -2.71
C LYS A 647 -13.19 16.42 -3.23
N TYR A 648 -14.15 16.16 -4.11
CA TYR A 648 -14.31 14.86 -4.75
C TYR A 648 -13.15 14.52 -5.69
N LEU A 649 -12.76 15.48 -6.53
CA LEU A 649 -11.65 15.36 -7.49
C LEU A 649 -10.28 15.31 -6.81
N GLU A 650 -10.13 15.60 -5.52
CA GLU A 650 -8.89 15.27 -4.78
C GLU A 650 -8.54 13.77 -4.89
N SER A 651 -9.54 12.91 -5.05
CA SER A 651 -9.37 11.47 -5.29
C SER A 651 -8.56 11.16 -6.56
N PHE A 652 -8.67 11.99 -7.61
CA PHE A 652 -7.89 11.87 -8.85
C PHE A 652 -6.39 11.81 -8.56
N TYR A 653 -5.91 12.71 -7.69
CA TYR A 653 -4.50 12.78 -7.33
C TYR A 653 -3.99 11.53 -6.62
N THR A 654 -4.88 10.78 -5.97
CA THR A 654 -4.53 9.51 -5.31
C THR A 654 -4.59 8.34 -6.29
N LEU A 655 -5.66 8.25 -7.08
CA LEU A 655 -5.92 7.14 -8.00
C LEU A 655 -4.88 7.04 -9.11
N ARG A 656 -4.36 8.17 -9.61
CA ARG A 656 -3.33 8.18 -10.66
C ARG A 656 -1.93 7.74 -10.21
N LYS A 657 -1.63 7.80 -8.91
CA LYS A 657 -0.27 7.64 -8.36
C LYS A 657 0.43 6.35 -8.81
N PRO A 658 -0.19 5.15 -8.81
CA PRO A 658 0.50 3.92 -9.17
C PRO A 658 1.14 3.96 -10.56
N VAL A 659 0.41 4.43 -11.57
CA VAL A 659 0.89 4.53 -12.96
C VAL A 659 1.89 5.68 -13.08
N ALA A 660 1.47 6.89 -12.69
CA ALA A 660 2.27 8.09 -12.88
C ALA A 660 3.61 8.04 -12.12
N SER A 661 3.60 7.62 -10.85
CA SER A 661 4.83 7.55 -10.05
C SER A 661 5.82 6.50 -10.56
N THR A 662 5.34 5.34 -11.02
CA THR A 662 6.19 4.28 -11.55
C THR A 662 6.90 4.74 -12.83
N ILE A 663 6.16 5.30 -13.78
CA ILE A 663 6.71 5.78 -15.06
C ILE A 663 7.65 6.97 -14.83
N ASN A 664 7.28 7.92 -13.97
CA ASN A 664 8.13 9.08 -13.65
C ASN A 664 9.46 8.67 -13.02
N THR A 665 9.41 7.75 -12.05
CA THR A 665 10.60 7.28 -11.34
C THR A 665 11.50 6.49 -12.26
N LEU A 666 10.92 5.59 -13.07
CA LEU A 666 11.68 4.82 -14.05
C LEU A 666 12.38 5.73 -15.07
N ALA A 667 11.68 6.74 -15.60
CA ALA A 667 12.25 7.68 -16.56
C ALA A 667 13.47 8.41 -16.01
N GLY A 668 13.36 8.97 -14.80
CA GLY A 668 14.46 9.69 -14.15
C GLY A 668 15.63 8.77 -13.78
N ALA A 669 15.34 7.59 -13.21
CA ALA A 669 16.36 6.63 -12.81
C ALA A 669 17.11 6.05 -14.02
N LEU A 670 16.39 5.65 -15.07
CA LEU A 670 16.98 5.04 -16.25
C LEU A 670 17.85 6.04 -17.03
N TYR A 671 17.41 7.30 -17.15
CA TYR A 671 18.22 8.36 -17.77
C TYR A 671 19.56 8.55 -17.03
N LYS A 672 19.53 8.66 -15.70
CA LYS A 672 20.75 8.77 -14.88
C LYS A 672 21.69 7.56 -15.05
N VAL A 673 21.15 6.36 -15.24
CA VAL A 673 21.93 5.12 -15.47
C VAL A 673 22.47 5.06 -16.90
N PHE A 674 21.74 5.58 -17.90
CA PHE A 674 22.13 5.49 -19.31
C PHE A 674 23.15 6.55 -19.74
N CYS A 675 23.27 7.65 -19.00
CA CYS A 675 24.34 8.62 -19.22
C CYS A 675 25.69 8.10 -18.71
N ALA A 676 26.75 8.39 -19.46
CA ALA A 676 28.12 8.15 -19.05
C ALA A 676 28.47 9.04 -17.86
N SER A 677 29.28 8.52 -16.93
CA SER A 677 29.70 9.27 -15.76
C SER A 677 31.22 9.19 -15.57
N PRO A 678 31.89 10.24 -15.08
CA PRO A 678 33.26 10.10 -14.59
C PRO A 678 33.36 9.21 -13.35
N ASN A 679 32.24 8.96 -12.66
CA ASN A 679 32.18 8.04 -11.53
C ASN A 679 32.15 6.58 -12.01
N GLN A 680 33.24 5.85 -11.72
CA GLN A 680 33.39 4.45 -12.10
C GLN A 680 32.21 3.58 -11.63
N ALA A 681 31.65 3.81 -10.44
CA ALA A 681 30.53 3.01 -9.92
C ALA A 681 29.24 3.21 -10.75
N ARG A 682 29.00 4.41 -11.28
CA ARG A 682 27.84 4.70 -12.15
C ARG A 682 28.01 4.08 -13.53
N ASN A 683 29.23 4.09 -14.08
CA ASN A 683 29.53 3.35 -15.31
C ASN A 683 29.35 1.84 -15.12
N GLU A 684 29.73 1.29 -13.97
CA GLU A 684 29.45 -0.13 -13.67
C GLU A 684 27.96 -0.41 -13.55
N MET A 685 27.17 0.51 -12.98
CA MET A 685 25.70 0.37 -12.95
C MET A 685 25.10 0.39 -14.36
N ARG A 686 25.62 1.24 -15.25
CA ARG A 686 25.25 1.29 -16.68
C ARG A 686 25.56 -0.03 -17.38
N ASN A 687 26.75 -0.57 -17.17
CA ASN A 687 27.15 -1.88 -17.68
C ASN A 687 26.24 -2.99 -17.14
N ALA A 688 26.01 -3.00 -15.83
CA ALA A 688 25.16 -3.97 -15.15
C ALA A 688 23.74 -3.95 -15.69
N CYS A 689 23.20 -2.77 -15.97
CA CYS A 689 21.88 -2.62 -16.56
C CYS A 689 21.80 -3.23 -17.96
N PHE A 690 22.76 -2.94 -18.83
CA PHE A 690 22.81 -3.53 -20.19
C PHE A 690 22.91 -5.06 -20.14
N ASP A 691 23.83 -5.59 -19.33
CA ASP A 691 24.06 -7.04 -19.27
C ASP A 691 22.89 -7.77 -18.57
N TYR A 692 22.27 -7.16 -17.54
CA TYR A 692 21.06 -7.68 -16.89
C TYR A 692 19.89 -7.78 -17.87
N LEU A 693 19.64 -6.73 -18.67
CA LEU A 693 18.59 -6.74 -19.69
C LEU A 693 18.90 -7.74 -20.81
N SER A 694 20.18 -7.98 -21.09
CA SER A 694 20.62 -8.95 -22.10
C SER A 694 20.37 -10.41 -21.71
N LEU A 695 20.13 -10.72 -20.43
CA LEU A 695 19.81 -12.09 -19.97
C LEU A 695 18.46 -12.61 -20.49
N GLY A 696 17.57 -11.73 -20.96
CA GLY A 696 16.25 -12.12 -21.45
C GLY A 696 15.29 -12.59 -20.33
N GLY A 697 14.16 -13.18 -20.73
CA GLY A 697 13.18 -13.73 -19.80
C GLY A 697 12.64 -12.70 -18.80
N ILE A 698 12.62 -13.02 -17.50
CA ILE A 698 12.12 -12.09 -16.47
C ILE A 698 13.00 -10.84 -16.31
N PHE A 699 14.30 -10.95 -16.61
CA PHE A 699 15.27 -9.88 -16.46
C PHE A 699 15.07 -8.77 -17.51
N SER A 700 14.55 -9.11 -18.70
CA SER A 700 14.13 -8.14 -19.72
C SER A 700 12.63 -7.82 -19.63
N ASN A 701 11.77 -8.83 -19.51
CA ASN A 701 10.31 -8.66 -19.60
C ASN A 701 9.75 -7.81 -18.45
N GLY A 702 10.29 -7.96 -17.24
CA GLY A 702 9.86 -7.17 -16.09
C GLY A 702 10.12 -5.66 -16.27
N PRO A 703 11.37 -5.24 -16.50
CA PRO A 703 11.69 -3.84 -16.80
C PRO A 703 10.96 -3.29 -18.03
N ILE A 704 10.82 -4.07 -19.10
CA ILE A 704 10.11 -3.65 -20.31
C ILE A 704 8.59 -3.55 -20.08
N ALA A 705 7.99 -4.36 -19.22
CA ALA A 705 6.60 -4.20 -18.80
C ALA A 705 6.35 -2.88 -18.02
N LEU A 706 7.34 -2.46 -17.22
CA LEU A 706 7.30 -1.17 -16.52
C LEU A 706 7.44 0.00 -17.50
N LEU A 707 8.40 -0.08 -18.42
CA LEU A 707 8.67 0.95 -19.43
C LEU A 707 7.50 1.13 -20.41
N SER A 708 6.89 0.02 -20.84
CA SER A 708 5.74 0.02 -21.74
C SER A 708 4.43 0.47 -21.09
N GLY A 709 4.39 0.63 -19.76
CA GLY A 709 3.17 0.96 -19.03
C GLY A 709 2.14 -0.19 -18.96
N LEU A 710 2.53 -1.43 -19.33
CA LEU A 710 1.67 -2.62 -19.25
C LEU A 710 1.51 -3.14 -17.82
N ASN A 711 2.53 -2.96 -16.97
CA ASN A 711 2.49 -3.37 -15.56
C ASN A 711 3.21 -2.38 -14.63
N PRO A 712 2.72 -1.13 -14.48
CA PRO A 712 3.38 -0.08 -13.72
C PRO A 712 3.19 -0.27 -12.20
N ARG A 713 3.83 -1.29 -11.62
CA ARG A 713 3.79 -1.61 -10.18
C ARG A 713 5.05 -1.06 -9.48
N PRO A 714 4.92 -0.18 -8.47
CA PRO A 714 6.07 0.36 -7.74
C PRO A 714 6.98 -0.70 -7.11
N LEU A 715 6.41 -1.80 -6.61
CA LEU A 715 7.20 -2.89 -6.02
C LEU A 715 8.07 -3.61 -7.07
N SER A 716 7.55 -3.81 -8.28
CA SER A 716 8.30 -4.45 -9.36
C SER A 716 9.47 -3.56 -9.80
N LEU A 717 9.27 -2.24 -9.88
CA LEU A 717 10.33 -1.28 -10.15
C LEU A 717 11.46 -1.38 -9.11
N VAL A 718 11.12 -1.38 -7.82
CA VAL A 718 12.09 -1.51 -6.74
C VAL A 718 12.85 -2.84 -6.84
N LEU A 719 12.14 -3.95 -7.05
CA LEU A 719 12.76 -5.28 -7.16
C LEU A 719 13.76 -5.35 -8.32
N HIS A 720 13.39 -4.90 -9.52
CA HIS A 720 14.29 -4.93 -10.67
C HIS A 720 15.47 -3.96 -10.51
N PHE A 721 15.25 -2.76 -9.97
CA PHE A 721 16.34 -1.81 -9.72
C PHE A 721 17.37 -2.37 -8.73
N PHE A 722 16.92 -3.03 -7.65
CA PHE A 722 17.82 -3.71 -6.72
C PHE A 722 18.48 -4.94 -7.34
N SER A 723 17.76 -5.68 -8.20
CA SER A 723 18.31 -6.85 -8.89
C SER A 723 19.45 -6.46 -9.82
N VAL A 724 19.34 -5.36 -10.57
CA VAL A 724 20.43 -4.83 -11.40
C VAL A 724 21.64 -4.45 -10.53
N ALA A 725 21.42 -3.82 -9.38
CA ALA A 725 22.51 -3.45 -8.47
C ALA A 725 23.22 -4.69 -7.89
N ILE A 726 22.46 -5.69 -7.43
CA ILE A 726 23.02 -6.97 -6.94
C ILE A 726 23.78 -7.68 -8.05
N TYR A 727 23.23 -7.70 -9.26
CA TYR A 727 23.88 -8.27 -10.43
C TYR A 727 25.20 -7.53 -10.75
N GLY A 728 25.23 -6.20 -10.68
CA GLY A 728 26.44 -5.40 -10.83
C GLY A 728 27.52 -5.72 -9.78
N VAL A 729 27.12 -5.91 -8.52
CA VAL A 729 28.04 -6.35 -7.46
C VAL A 729 28.58 -7.75 -7.75
N GLY A 730 27.72 -8.69 -8.14
CA GLY A 730 28.13 -10.05 -8.51
C GLY A 730 29.16 -10.05 -9.65
N ARG A 731 28.95 -9.22 -10.67
CA ARG A 731 29.90 -9.02 -11.78
C ARG A 731 31.26 -8.50 -11.34
N LEU A 732 31.31 -7.64 -10.32
CA LEU A 732 32.56 -7.11 -9.79
C LEU A 732 33.29 -8.13 -8.90
N LEU A 733 32.56 -9.01 -8.21
CA LEU A 733 33.15 -9.97 -7.27
C LEU A 733 33.55 -11.31 -7.90
N LEU A 734 33.02 -11.65 -9.08
CA LEU A 734 33.31 -12.91 -9.77
C LEU A 734 34.34 -12.73 -10.90
N PRO A 735 35.17 -13.76 -11.18
CA PRO A 735 35.30 -15.03 -10.45
C PRO A 735 36.04 -14.89 -9.10
N PHE A 736 36.84 -13.82 -8.91
CA PHE A 736 37.60 -13.59 -7.68
C PHE A 736 37.41 -12.15 -7.15
N PRO A 737 37.09 -11.98 -5.85
CA PRO A 737 36.95 -10.67 -5.24
C PRO A 737 38.32 -10.07 -4.90
N SER A 738 38.56 -8.81 -5.28
CA SER A 738 39.72 -8.03 -4.82
C SER A 738 39.28 -6.84 -3.96
N PRO A 739 40.12 -6.29 -3.07
CA PRO A 739 39.75 -5.15 -2.23
C PRO A 739 39.21 -3.95 -3.02
N LYS A 740 39.84 -3.64 -4.18
CA LYS A 740 39.39 -2.58 -5.10
C LYS A 740 37.99 -2.88 -5.68
N ARG A 741 37.74 -4.11 -6.10
CA ARG A 741 36.45 -4.54 -6.67
C ARG A 741 35.34 -4.64 -5.62
N ALA A 742 35.67 -5.10 -4.40
CA ALA A 742 34.76 -5.13 -3.27
C ALA A 742 34.38 -3.71 -2.81
N TRP A 743 35.35 -2.79 -2.76
CA TRP A 743 35.10 -1.38 -2.48
C TRP A 743 34.23 -0.73 -3.56
N LEU A 744 34.50 -1.00 -4.84
CA LEU A 744 33.66 -0.52 -5.95
C LEU A 744 32.24 -1.10 -5.89
N GLY A 745 32.08 -2.38 -5.53
CA GLY A 745 30.78 -3.01 -5.29
C GLY A 745 30.01 -2.39 -4.11
N ALA A 746 30.71 -2.11 -2.99
CA ALA A 746 30.12 -1.39 -1.86
C ALA A 746 29.71 0.04 -2.25
N ARG A 747 30.51 0.72 -3.09
CA ARG A 747 30.23 2.05 -3.62
C ARG A 747 29.03 2.06 -4.58
N LEU A 748 28.87 1.01 -5.40
CA LEU A 748 27.69 0.80 -6.25
C LEU A 748 26.40 0.71 -5.40
N ILE A 749 26.48 0.07 -4.23
CA ILE A 749 25.37 0.03 -3.27
C ILE A 749 25.18 1.38 -2.55
N SER A 750 26.25 2.15 -2.29
CA SER A 750 26.18 3.41 -1.53
C SER A 750 25.71 4.62 -2.37
N GLU A 751 26.06 4.69 -3.66
CA GLU A 751 25.53 5.68 -4.63
C GLU A 751 23.99 5.61 -4.75
N LYS A 752 23.39 4.50 -4.30
CA LYS A 752 21.94 4.28 -4.24
C LYS A 752 21.21 5.24 -3.29
N ARG A 753 21.91 5.84 -2.32
CA ARG A 753 21.28 6.73 -1.33
C ARG A 753 20.54 7.87 -2.05
N GLU A 754 21.09 8.47 -3.10
CA GLU A 754 20.43 9.56 -3.82
C GLU A 754 19.18 9.12 -4.62
N ALA A 755 19.18 7.95 -5.27
CA ALA A 755 18.05 7.50 -6.10
C ALA A 755 16.86 6.98 -5.28
N VAL A 756 17.10 6.35 -4.12
CA VAL A 756 16.04 5.86 -3.23
C VAL A 756 15.57 6.95 -2.26
N THR A 757 16.44 7.90 -1.89
CA THR A 757 16.02 9.09 -1.12
C THR A 757 15.15 10.00 -1.97
N GLU A 758 15.33 10.10 -3.30
CA GLU A 758 14.41 10.82 -4.21
C GLU A 758 12.98 10.19 -4.23
N LEU A 759 12.89 8.86 -4.11
CA LEU A 759 11.64 8.11 -3.91
C LEU A 759 10.96 8.41 -2.56
N GLN A 760 11.72 8.73 -1.51
CA GLN A 760 11.20 9.13 -0.19
C GLN A 760 10.88 10.63 -0.12
N TRP A 761 11.68 11.49 -0.75
CA TRP A 761 11.52 12.94 -0.76
C TRP A 761 10.26 13.36 -1.53
N ARG A 762 10.01 12.75 -2.69
CA ARG A 762 8.76 12.97 -3.47
C ARG A 762 7.51 12.36 -2.81
N TYR A 763 7.67 11.44 -1.86
CA TYR A 763 6.59 10.91 -1.03
C TYR A 763 6.27 11.80 0.19
N LYS A 764 7.26 12.56 0.69
CA LYS A 764 7.13 13.46 1.86
C LYS A 764 6.79 14.92 1.50
N ALA A 765 7.25 15.43 0.35
CA ALA A 765 7.18 16.86 0.00
C ALA A 765 5.78 17.41 -0.35
N THR A 766 4.70 16.61 -0.25
CA THR A 766 3.31 17.06 -0.50
C THR A 766 2.42 17.08 0.75
N ASN A 767 2.95 16.77 1.94
CA ASN A 767 2.17 16.73 3.18
C ASN A 767 2.43 17.92 4.14
N ALA A 768 3.20 18.92 3.72
CA ALA A 768 3.51 20.09 4.55
C ALA A 768 3.02 21.37 3.87
N SER A 769 1.77 21.77 4.15
CA SER A 769 1.31 23.17 4.21
C SER A 769 -0.21 23.21 4.36
N ARG A 770 -0.71 23.30 5.60
CA ARG A 770 -2.05 23.83 5.90
C ARG A 770 -2.02 24.48 7.28
N THR A 771 -2.09 25.81 7.31
CA THR A 771 -2.66 26.60 8.41
C THR A 771 -3.95 27.23 7.87
N PRO A 772 -5.14 26.93 8.43
CA PRO A 772 -6.36 27.66 8.10
C PRO A 772 -6.55 28.85 9.06
N GLY A 773 -6.93 30.00 8.49
CA GLY A 773 -7.24 31.21 9.24
C GLY A 773 -8.45 31.06 10.17
N MET A 774 -8.33 31.64 11.37
CA MET A 774 -9.37 31.69 12.40
C MET A 774 -10.47 32.69 12.04
N VAL A 775 -11.73 32.25 12.13
CA VAL A 775 -12.90 33.13 12.23
C VAL A 775 -13.30 33.19 13.70
N ASN A 776 -13.26 34.39 14.29
CA ASN A 776 -13.72 34.65 15.65
C ASN A 776 -15.25 34.68 15.70
N ALA A 777 -15.85 33.89 16.59
CA ALA A 777 -17.21 34.11 17.07
C ALA A 777 -17.21 34.06 18.61
N SER A 778 -17.76 35.12 19.19
CA SER A 778 -17.79 35.48 20.59
C SER A 778 -18.59 34.53 21.50
N ARG A 779 -18.17 34.47 22.78
CA ARG A 779 -18.67 33.66 23.90
C ARG A 779 -20.20 33.66 24.09
N ARG A 780 -20.78 32.46 24.26
CA ARG A 780 -21.65 32.01 25.38
C ARG A 780 -21.93 30.51 25.23
N PHE A 781 -21.69 29.71 26.29
CA PHE A 781 -21.96 28.27 26.33
C PHE A 781 -23.02 27.92 27.39
N PRO A 782 -24.32 27.86 27.03
CA PRO A 782 -25.34 27.19 27.82
C PRO A 782 -25.88 25.99 27.02
N GLY A 783 -25.31 24.81 27.19
CA GLY A 783 -25.79 23.57 26.54
C GLY A 783 -24.97 22.34 26.92
N ASN A 784 -25.56 21.14 26.74
CA ASN A 784 -24.92 19.85 27.04
C ASN A 784 -23.64 19.61 26.22
N ALA A 785 -22.65 18.98 26.85
CA ALA A 785 -21.39 18.59 26.21
C ALA A 785 -21.63 17.49 25.16
N GLU A 786 -20.89 17.54 24.05
CA GLU A 786 -20.93 16.49 23.03
C GLU A 786 -19.98 15.33 23.36
N ILE A 787 -18.90 15.63 24.10
CA ILE A 787 -17.87 14.67 24.45
C ILE A 787 -17.44 14.91 25.89
N ILE A 788 -17.42 13.84 26.69
CA ILE A 788 -16.85 13.84 28.05
C ILE A 788 -15.51 13.10 28.02
N ILE A 789 -14.46 13.74 28.53
CA ILE A 789 -13.14 13.16 28.71
C ILE A 789 -12.89 13.00 30.20
N VAL A 790 -12.66 11.76 30.63
CA VAL A 790 -12.31 11.39 32.00
C VAL A 790 -10.79 11.31 32.09
N GLY A 791 -10.20 12.27 32.79
CA GLY A 791 -8.77 12.45 32.96
C GLY A 791 -8.20 13.54 32.04
N ALA A 792 -7.50 14.51 32.64
CA ALA A 792 -6.76 15.57 31.96
C ALA A 792 -5.25 15.29 31.99
N GLY A 793 -4.85 14.06 31.65
CA GLY A 793 -3.46 13.68 31.41
C GLY A 793 -2.95 14.14 30.04
N VAL A 794 -1.87 13.52 29.54
CA VAL A 794 -1.32 13.82 28.21
C VAL A 794 -2.36 13.54 27.12
N ALA A 795 -3.01 12.37 27.17
CA ALA A 795 -3.98 11.98 26.16
C ALA A 795 -5.25 12.83 26.22
N GLY A 796 -5.83 12.97 27.43
CA GLY A 796 -7.05 13.74 27.63
C GLY A 796 -6.91 15.22 27.28
N SER A 797 -5.83 15.88 27.71
CA SER A 797 -5.62 17.32 27.43
C SER A 797 -5.33 17.58 25.94
N ALA A 798 -4.52 16.73 25.29
CA ALA A 798 -4.24 16.83 23.87
C ALA A 798 -5.51 16.63 23.02
N LEU A 799 -6.32 15.63 23.37
CA LEU A 799 -7.57 15.34 22.69
C LEU A 799 -8.60 16.45 22.88
N ALA A 800 -8.74 16.97 24.10
CA ALA A 800 -9.63 18.08 24.42
C ALA A 800 -9.30 19.33 23.58
N CYS A 801 -8.02 19.72 23.55
CA CYS A 801 -7.58 20.87 22.76
C CYS A 801 -7.86 20.65 21.25
N THR A 802 -7.56 19.46 20.74
CA THR A 802 -7.71 19.15 19.32
C THR A 802 -9.18 19.10 18.88
N LEU A 803 -10.04 18.44 19.66
CA LEU A 803 -11.48 18.40 19.39
C LEU A 803 -12.12 19.78 19.57
N GLY A 804 -11.61 20.57 20.52
CA GLY A 804 -11.98 21.97 20.68
C GLY A 804 -11.65 22.79 19.44
N LYS A 805 -10.44 22.66 18.88
CA LYS A 805 -10.06 23.33 17.61
C LYS A 805 -10.94 22.90 16.43
N ASP A 806 -11.41 21.65 16.42
CA ASP A 806 -12.35 21.13 15.43
C ASP A 806 -13.83 21.54 15.72
N GLY A 807 -14.07 22.39 16.72
CA GLY A 807 -15.38 22.99 17.03
C GLY A 807 -16.29 22.19 17.96
N ARG A 808 -15.81 21.11 18.60
CA ARG A 808 -16.62 20.26 19.50
C ARG A 808 -16.82 20.85 20.87
N ARG A 809 -17.97 20.59 21.50
CA ARG A 809 -18.23 20.92 22.90
C ARG A 809 -17.68 19.84 23.82
N VAL A 810 -16.56 20.12 24.49
CA VAL A 810 -15.83 19.12 25.29
C VAL A 810 -15.87 19.47 26.78
N LEU A 811 -16.27 18.51 27.61
CA LEU A 811 -16.13 18.56 29.07
C LEU A 811 -15.01 17.60 29.50
N VAL A 812 -14.02 18.10 30.22
CA VAL A 812 -12.92 17.30 30.77
C VAL A 812 -13.05 17.28 32.29
N ILE A 813 -13.12 16.09 32.88
CA ILE A 813 -13.21 15.89 34.34
C ILE A 813 -11.91 15.25 34.82
N GLU A 814 -11.19 15.94 35.70
CA GLU A 814 -9.92 15.46 36.27
C GLU A 814 -9.97 15.51 37.80
N ARG A 815 -9.49 14.45 38.45
CA ARG A 815 -9.50 14.36 39.92
C ARG A 815 -8.72 15.50 40.57
N ASP A 816 -7.61 15.90 39.94
CA ASP A 816 -6.71 16.93 40.44
C ASP A 816 -6.11 17.76 39.31
N LEU A 817 -6.53 19.02 39.24
CA LEU A 817 -6.06 20.00 38.27
C LEU A 817 -4.75 20.68 38.69
N THR A 818 -4.22 20.41 39.88
CA THR A 818 -2.89 20.88 40.27
C THR A 818 -1.78 20.17 39.49
N GLU A 819 -0.58 20.73 39.51
CA GLU A 819 0.58 20.20 38.78
C GLU A 819 0.91 18.76 39.26
N PRO A 820 0.85 17.74 38.38
CA PRO A 820 1.13 16.37 38.79
C PRO A 820 2.61 16.13 39.10
N ASP A 821 2.92 15.69 40.31
CA ASP A 821 4.26 15.22 40.65
C ASP A 821 4.42 13.72 40.35
N ARG A 822 4.92 13.41 39.14
CA ARG A 822 5.03 12.03 38.63
C ARG A 822 6.39 11.77 37.99
N ILE A 823 6.80 10.50 38.03
CA ILE A 823 8.04 9.99 37.40
C ILE A 823 7.78 9.30 36.04
N VAL A 824 6.52 9.28 35.58
CA VAL A 824 6.11 8.81 34.23
C VAL A 824 6.26 9.91 33.20
N GLY A 825 6.48 9.52 31.94
CA GLY A 825 6.18 10.40 30.80
C GLY A 825 7.06 11.65 30.75
N GLU A 826 8.31 11.53 31.17
CA GLU A 826 9.29 12.62 31.18
C GLU A 826 10.18 12.64 29.92
N LEU A 827 10.00 11.70 28.98
CA LEU A 827 10.75 11.62 27.72
C LEU A 827 9.80 11.39 26.54
N LEU A 828 9.70 12.39 25.67
CA LEU A 828 8.96 12.37 24.41
C LEU A 828 9.91 12.09 23.24
N GLN A 829 9.65 11.00 22.51
CA GLN A 829 10.41 10.64 21.32
C GLN A 829 10.20 11.63 20.16
N PRO A 830 11.15 11.77 19.22
CA PRO A 830 11.00 12.63 18.04
C PRO A 830 9.70 12.39 17.25
N GLY A 831 9.28 11.13 17.08
CA GLY A 831 8.02 10.79 16.42
C GLY A 831 6.79 11.28 17.20
N GLY A 832 6.83 11.29 18.52
CA GLY A 832 5.82 11.90 19.37
C GLY A 832 5.82 13.42 19.28
N TYR A 833 6.99 14.04 19.24
CA TYR A 833 7.13 15.49 19.02
C TYR A 833 6.58 15.94 17.67
N LEU A 834 6.78 15.16 16.60
CA LEU A 834 6.13 15.42 15.30
C LEU A 834 4.61 15.37 15.38
N LYS A 835 4.04 14.46 16.19
CA LYS A 835 2.59 14.39 16.41
C LYS A 835 2.08 15.57 17.22
N LEU A 836 2.86 16.05 18.16
CA LEU A 836 2.57 17.24 18.94
C LEU A 836 2.54 18.51 18.04
N ILE A 837 3.47 18.64 17.09
CA ILE A 837 3.43 19.67 16.03
C ILE A 837 2.17 19.50 15.15
N GLU A 838 1.84 18.27 14.73
CA GLU A 838 0.66 17.99 13.90
C GLU A 838 -0.68 18.37 14.60
N LEU A 839 -0.69 18.34 15.94
CA LEU A 839 -1.83 18.75 16.77
C LEU A 839 -1.80 20.26 17.12
N GLY A 840 -0.72 20.97 16.77
CA GLY A 840 -0.50 22.38 17.12
C GLY A 840 -0.35 22.59 18.63
N LEU A 841 0.46 21.75 19.27
CA LEU A 841 0.71 21.71 20.72
C LEU A 841 2.23 21.80 21.04
N GLU A 842 3.06 22.14 20.05
CA GLU A 842 4.51 22.25 20.15
C GLU A 842 5.01 23.32 21.12
N ASP A 843 4.20 24.33 21.39
CA ASP A 843 4.50 25.35 22.38
C ASP A 843 4.37 24.84 23.82
N CYS A 844 3.68 23.72 24.06
CA CYS A 844 3.54 23.16 25.41
C CYS A 844 4.84 22.59 25.98
N VAL A 845 5.88 22.39 25.17
CA VAL A 845 7.22 22.02 25.66
C VAL A 845 8.13 23.24 25.88
N ASN A 846 7.66 24.44 25.56
CA ASN A 846 8.40 25.67 25.80
C ASN A 846 8.13 26.16 27.24
N GLU A 847 9.09 26.90 27.80
CA GLU A 847 8.97 27.55 29.12
C GLU A 847 8.81 26.57 30.31
N ILE A 848 9.08 25.27 30.10
CA ILE A 848 9.04 24.24 31.16
C ILE A 848 10.41 23.64 31.48
N ASP A 849 11.48 24.26 30.98
CA ASP A 849 12.86 23.77 31.07
C ASP A 849 13.05 22.38 30.39
N ALA A 850 12.36 22.18 29.26
CA ALA A 850 12.49 20.95 28.48
C ALA A 850 13.87 20.86 27.81
N GLN A 851 14.52 19.71 27.98
CA GLN A 851 15.81 19.39 27.40
C GLN A 851 15.66 18.71 26.04
N ARG A 852 16.53 19.05 25.10
CA ARG A 852 16.56 18.43 23.78
C ARG A 852 17.33 17.12 23.83
N VAL A 853 16.77 16.06 23.27
CA VAL A 853 17.38 14.73 23.24
C VAL A 853 17.65 14.33 21.79
N PHE A 854 18.93 14.16 21.44
CA PHE A 854 19.38 13.82 20.09
C PHE A 854 19.67 12.34 19.88
N GLY A 855 19.53 11.51 20.91
CA GLY A 855 19.71 10.07 20.81
C GLY A 855 19.95 9.42 22.16
N TYR A 856 20.60 8.26 22.14
CA TYR A 856 21.00 7.51 23.31
C TYR A 856 22.48 7.17 23.32
N ALA A 857 23.06 7.00 24.50
CA ALA A 857 24.34 6.36 24.72
C ALA A 857 24.11 5.00 25.40
N LEU A 858 24.66 3.92 24.82
CA LEU A 858 24.56 2.58 25.40
C LEU A 858 25.85 2.24 26.12
N PHE A 859 25.74 1.68 27.33
CA PHE A 859 26.86 1.22 28.14
C PHE A 859 26.75 -0.28 28.39
N LYS A 860 27.85 -1.01 28.19
CA LYS A 860 27.93 -2.45 28.47
C LYS A 860 29.37 -2.86 28.75
N ASP A 861 29.62 -3.51 29.90
CA ASP A 861 30.91 -4.07 30.31
C ASP A 861 32.07 -3.05 30.17
N GLY A 862 31.87 -1.80 30.61
CA GLY A 862 32.86 -0.71 30.49
C GLY A 862 33.00 -0.11 29.08
N ARG A 863 32.40 -0.70 28.05
CA ARG A 863 32.33 -0.13 26.68
C ARG A 863 31.09 0.74 26.54
N ASN A 864 31.17 1.74 25.66
CA ASN A 864 30.03 2.57 25.33
C ASN A 864 29.94 2.92 23.84
N THR A 865 28.75 3.25 23.37
CA THR A 865 28.51 3.71 21.99
C THR A 865 27.39 4.75 21.93
N ARG A 866 27.51 5.72 21.02
CA ARG A 866 26.54 6.80 20.84
C ARG A 866 25.63 6.51 19.64
N LEU A 867 24.33 6.50 19.90
CA LEU A 867 23.28 6.23 18.93
C LEU A 867 22.44 7.50 18.72
N SER A 868 22.69 8.21 17.62
CA SER A 868 21.97 9.45 17.31
C SER A 868 20.68 9.19 16.52
N TYR A 869 19.65 10.00 16.78
CA TYR A 869 18.43 10.01 15.99
C TYR A 869 18.72 10.43 14.53
N PRO A 870 18.06 9.81 13.54
CA PRO A 870 18.24 10.14 12.14
C PRO A 870 17.46 11.42 11.75
N LEU A 871 17.92 12.57 12.25
CA LEU A 871 17.20 13.85 12.15
C LEU A 871 17.56 14.70 10.93
N LYS A 872 18.54 14.26 10.11
CA LYS A 872 19.09 15.05 8.99
C LYS A 872 18.05 15.53 7.96
N ASP A 873 16.95 14.79 7.82
CA ASP A 873 15.88 15.07 6.86
C ASP A 873 14.69 15.82 7.48
N PHE A 874 14.82 16.32 8.72
CA PHE A 874 13.77 17.01 9.46
C PHE A 874 14.19 18.44 9.82
N HIS A 875 13.22 19.29 10.18
CA HIS A 875 13.50 20.65 10.66
C HIS A 875 14.46 20.60 11.85
N SER A 876 15.33 21.61 12.00
CA SER A 876 16.40 21.65 13.00
C SER A 876 15.89 21.51 14.44
N ASP A 877 14.63 21.85 14.68
CA ASP A 877 13.98 21.76 15.98
C ASP A 877 13.44 20.35 16.33
N VAL A 878 13.25 19.48 15.33
CA VAL A 878 12.75 18.11 15.52
C VAL A 878 13.82 17.27 16.22
N ALA A 879 13.60 17.01 17.50
CA ALA A 879 14.41 16.13 18.34
C ALA A 879 13.52 15.57 19.48
N GLY A 880 14.02 14.62 20.25
CA GLY A 880 13.35 14.21 21.48
C GLY A 880 13.27 15.38 22.47
N ARG A 881 12.35 15.30 23.41
CA ARG A 881 12.22 16.26 24.51
C ARG A 881 12.12 15.50 25.82
N SER A 882 12.89 15.90 26.81
CA SER A 882 12.71 15.44 28.19
C SER A 882 12.42 16.59 29.12
N PHE A 883 11.56 16.37 30.10
CA PHE A 883 10.99 17.44 30.93
C PHE A 883 10.34 16.86 32.18
N HIS A 884 10.06 17.72 33.15
CA HIS A 884 9.13 17.40 34.24
C HIS A 884 7.73 17.18 33.68
N ASN A 885 7.17 16.00 33.95
CA ASN A 885 5.85 15.60 33.43
C ASN A 885 4.73 16.54 33.90
N GLY A 886 4.79 17.01 35.15
CA GLY A 886 3.82 17.93 35.73
C GLY A 886 3.67 19.22 34.95
N ARG A 887 4.78 19.95 34.78
CA ARG A 887 4.86 21.18 33.97
C ARG A 887 4.30 21.00 32.57
N PHE A 888 4.66 19.92 31.89
CA PHE A 888 4.16 19.62 30.55
C PHE A 888 2.64 19.40 30.52
N ILE A 889 2.10 18.60 31.45
CA ILE A 889 0.66 18.39 31.57
C ILE A 889 -0.06 19.71 31.85
N GLN A 890 0.51 20.57 32.70
CA GLN A 890 -0.09 21.85 33.04
C GLN A 890 -0.20 22.78 31.82
N ARG A 891 0.86 22.91 31.02
CA ARG A 891 0.81 23.68 29.76
C ARG A 891 -0.22 23.13 28.79
N MET A 892 -0.39 21.80 28.72
CA MET A 892 -1.40 21.15 27.88
C MET A 892 -2.83 21.45 28.36
N ARG A 893 -3.05 21.45 29.69
CA ARG A 893 -4.34 21.80 30.31
C ARG A 893 -4.69 23.27 30.07
N GLU A 894 -3.75 24.18 30.26
CA GLU A 894 -3.91 25.61 29.96
C GLU A 894 -4.28 25.85 28.49
N LYS A 895 -3.55 25.18 27.57
CA LYS A 895 -3.83 25.27 26.13
C LYS A 895 -5.23 24.77 25.79
N ALA A 896 -5.67 23.65 26.39
CA ALA A 896 -7.02 23.15 26.22
C ALA A 896 -8.08 24.12 26.78
N ALA A 897 -7.86 24.64 27.99
CA ALA A 897 -8.76 25.59 28.66
C ALA A 897 -8.86 26.95 27.96
N SER A 898 -7.86 27.33 27.16
CA SER A 898 -7.89 28.57 26.37
C SER A 898 -8.98 28.59 25.28
N LEU A 899 -9.52 27.43 24.91
CA LEU A 899 -10.54 27.32 23.88
C LEU A 899 -11.94 27.55 24.47
N PRO A 900 -12.79 28.38 23.84
CA PRO A 900 -14.10 28.77 24.40
C PRO A 900 -15.11 27.62 24.50
N ASN A 901 -14.85 26.51 23.81
CA ASN A 901 -15.70 25.33 23.73
C ASN A 901 -15.19 24.11 24.52
N VAL A 902 -14.17 24.31 25.36
CA VAL A 902 -13.59 23.28 26.22
C VAL A 902 -13.74 23.71 27.69
N ARG A 903 -14.36 22.87 28.52
CA ARG A 903 -14.49 23.10 29.97
C ARG A 903 -13.67 22.06 30.73
N LEU A 904 -12.76 22.50 31.59
CA LEU A 904 -12.06 21.64 32.55
C LEU A 904 -12.73 21.76 33.91
N GLU A 905 -12.97 20.62 34.55
CA GLU A 905 -13.65 20.54 35.83
C GLU A 905 -12.90 19.60 36.78
N GLN A 906 -12.72 20.05 38.02
CA GLN A 906 -12.07 19.23 39.04
C GLN A 906 -13.09 18.34 39.75
N GLY A 907 -12.99 17.03 39.53
CA GLY A 907 -13.89 16.05 40.10
C GLY A 907 -13.40 14.62 39.89
N THR A 908 -13.80 13.73 40.78
CA THR A 908 -13.46 12.30 40.68
C THR A 908 -14.65 11.55 40.11
N VAL A 909 -14.50 11.00 38.90
CA VAL A 909 -15.51 10.13 38.28
C VAL A 909 -15.64 8.85 39.11
N THR A 910 -16.86 8.54 39.54
CA THR A 910 -17.16 7.39 40.40
C THR A 910 -17.78 6.23 39.62
N SER A 911 -18.60 6.52 38.59
CA SER A 911 -19.28 5.50 37.79
C SER A 911 -19.62 6.02 36.38
N LEU A 912 -19.80 5.09 35.44
CA LEU A 912 -20.36 5.37 34.12
C LEU A 912 -21.89 5.30 34.19
N LEU A 913 -22.58 6.24 33.55
CA LEU A 913 -24.04 6.22 33.46
C LEU A 913 -24.45 5.39 32.26
N GLU A 914 -25.05 4.23 32.50
CA GLU A 914 -25.50 3.30 31.46
C GLU A 914 -27.02 3.28 31.33
N GLN A 915 -27.51 3.32 30.11
CA GLN A 915 -28.93 3.16 29.78
C GLN A 915 -29.06 2.22 28.58
N ASN A 916 -29.82 1.12 28.74
CA ASN A 916 -30.02 0.09 27.72
C ASN A 916 -28.70 -0.45 27.12
N GLY A 917 -27.67 -0.65 27.95
CA GLY A 917 -26.35 -1.15 27.52
C GLY A 917 -25.49 -0.13 26.76
N THR A 918 -25.89 1.15 26.74
CA THR A 918 -25.13 2.26 26.14
C THR A 918 -24.69 3.24 27.22
N VAL A 919 -23.42 3.62 27.23
CA VAL A 919 -22.91 4.67 28.12
C VAL A 919 -23.41 6.03 27.62
N LYS A 920 -24.06 6.80 28.50
CA LYS A 920 -24.65 8.12 28.20
C LYS A 920 -23.99 9.27 28.97
N GLY A 921 -23.02 8.96 29.83
CA GLY A 921 -22.40 9.97 30.68
C GLY A 921 -21.59 9.38 31.83
N VAL A 922 -21.32 10.22 32.82
CA VAL A 922 -20.58 9.88 34.03
C VAL A 922 -21.22 10.49 35.27
N GLN A 923 -21.12 9.78 36.40
CA GLN A 923 -21.33 10.34 37.73
C GLN A 923 -19.97 10.68 38.32
N TYR A 924 -19.85 11.84 38.96
CA TYR A 924 -18.59 12.28 39.56
C TYR A 924 -18.84 13.11 40.82
N LYS A 925 -17.86 13.09 41.73
CA LYS A 925 -17.86 13.91 42.94
C LYS A 925 -16.98 15.13 42.73
N THR A 926 -17.53 16.32 42.97
CA THR A 926 -16.75 17.57 42.95
C THR A 926 -15.78 17.61 44.12
N LYS A 927 -14.84 18.54 44.11
CA LYS A 927 -13.92 18.78 45.24
C LYS A 927 -14.66 19.06 46.56
N ASN A 928 -15.88 19.59 46.48
CA ASN A 928 -16.71 19.91 47.65
C ASN A 928 -17.55 18.72 48.16
N GLY A 929 -17.40 17.54 47.54
CA GLY A 929 -18.12 16.32 47.91
C GLY A 929 -19.53 16.18 47.30
N GLU A 930 -19.97 17.15 46.50
CA GLU A 930 -21.26 17.09 45.82
C GLU A 930 -21.24 16.07 44.68
N GLU A 931 -22.27 15.23 44.61
CA GLU A 931 -22.47 14.31 43.50
C GLU A 931 -23.11 15.01 42.30
N MET A 932 -22.43 14.94 41.17
CA MET A 932 -22.86 15.53 39.91
C MET A 932 -22.95 14.48 38.81
N THR A 933 -23.77 14.77 37.81
CA THR A 933 -23.92 13.94 36.61
C THR A 933 -23.67 14.78 35.36
N ALA A 934 -22.94 14.21 34.41
CA ALA A 934 -22.71 14.82 33.11
C ALA A 934 -23.08 13.83 32.01
N HIS A 935 -23.85 14.29 31.02
CA HIS A 935 -24.31 13.48 29.90
C HIS A 935 -23.62 13.90 28.60
N ALA A 936 -23.17 12.91 27.83
CA ALA A 936 -22.66 13.10 26.48
C ALA A 936 -22.83 11.82 25.64
N PRO A 937 -22.93 11.95 24.30
CA PRO A 937 -22.97 10.81 23.40
C PRO A 937 -21.70 9.93 23.37
N LEU A 938 -20.55 10.45 23.80
CA LEU A 938 -19.28 9.71 23.85
C LEU A 938 -18.45 10.08 25.09
N THR A 939 -18.08 9.07 25.89
CA THR A 939 -17.22 9.18 27.09
C THR A 939 -15.85 8.51 26.86
N ILE A 940 -14.75 9.20 27.14
CA ILE A 940 -13.37 8.69 26.96
C ILE A 940 -12.66 8.53 28.31
N VAL A 941 -11.97 7.41 28.56
CA VAL A 941 -11.31 7.13 29.86
C VAL A 941 -9.79 6.90 29.71
N ASP A 942 -8.99 7.56 30.56
CA ASP A 942 -7.53 7.42 30.70
C ASP A 942 -7.11 7.10 32.16
N ILE A 943 -6.05 6.30 32.37
CA ILE A 943 -5.60 5.76 33.67
C ILE A 943 -4.06 5.62 33.67
N PRO A 944 -3.33 6.01 34.75
CA PRO A 944 -1.86 5.95 34.80
C PRO A 944 -1.24 4.56 35.15
N SER A 945 0.05 4.37 34.80
CA SER A 945 0.90 3.13 34.96
C SER A 945 2.30 3.40 35.57
N CYS A 946 3.18 2.39 35.88
CA CYS A 946 4.17 2.50 37.00
C CYS A 946 5.73 1.98 36.93
N PHE A 947 6.82 2.58 37.58
CA PHE A 947 8.35 2.35 37.64
C PHE A 947 9.18 2.74 38.93
N VAL A 948 10.43 2.25 39.20
CA VAL A 948 11.35 2.78 40.27
C VAL A 948 12.30 3.90 39.79
N ALA A 949 12.33 5.06 40.45
CA ALA A 949 13.03 6.27 40.02
C ALA A 949 13.76 7.03 41.15
N LEU A 950 14.88 7.67 40.77
CA LEU A 950 15.64 8.64 41.55
C LEU A 950 15.86 9.94 40.75
N ILE A 951 16.13 11.06 41.43
CA ILE A 951 16.62 12.30 40.81
C ILE A 951 18.07 12.52 41.26
N LEU A 952 18.97 12.67 40.28
CA LEU A 952 20.35 13.08 40.52
C LEU A 952 20.44 14.58 40.30
N LYS A 953 20.98 15.30 41.29
CA LYS A 953 21.19 16.75 41.22
C LYS A 953 22.67 17.07 41.04
N ASN A 954 22.96 18.21 40.42
CA ASN A 954 24.30 18.78 40.31
C ASN A 954 25.34 17.86 39.65
N CYS A 955 24.92 17.04 38.68
CA CYS A 955 25.82 16.22 37.86
C CYS A 955 25.48 16.33 36.38
N GLN A 956 26.44 15.95 35.52
CA GLN A 956 26.26 15.96 34.07
C GLN A 956 26.34 14.54 33.52
N LEU A 957 25.50 14.25 32.53
CA LEU A 957 25.57 13.00 31.79
C LEU A 957 26.87 12.94 30.96
N PRO A 958 27.54 11.77 30.85
CA PRO A 958 28.76 11.61 30.04
C PRO A 958 28.64 12.04 28.57
N TYR A 959 27.41 12.04 28.04
CA TYR A 959 27.09 12.48 26.70
C TYR A 959 25.95 13.51 26.76
N ALA A 960 26.28 14.78 26.55
CA ALA A 960 25.29 15.85 26.56
C ALA A 960 24.15 15.57 25.55
N ASN A 961 22.92 15.93 25.93
CA ASN A 961 21.71 15.81 25.11
C ASN A 961 21.42 14.38 24.58
N HIS A 962 21.92 13.34 25.25
CA HIS A 962 21.60 11.94 24.95
C HIS A 962 21.08 11.28 26.22
N GLY A 963 20.08 10.41 26.09
CA GLY A 963 19.70 9.51 27.19
C GLY A 963 20.70 8.37 27.32
N HIS A 964 20.91 7.81 28.50
CA HIS A 964 21.86 6.74 28.75
C HIS A 964 21.11 5.46 29.06
N VAL A 965 21.49 4.37 28.39
CA VAL A 965 20.97 3.03 28.65
C VAL A 965 22.14 2.17 29.10
N ILE A 966 22.17 1.83 30.37
CA ILE A 966 23.17 0.92 30.93
C ILE A 966 22.59 -0.48 30.87
N LEU A 967 23.23 -1.35 30.11
CA LEU A 967 22.91 -2.77 30.09
C LEU A 967 23.51 -3.41 31.34
N ALA A 968 22.95 -3.13 32.52
CA ALA A 968 23.34 -3.69 33.81
C ALA A 968 22.73 -5.08 34.06
N ASN A 969 23.23 -5.78 35.08
CA ASN A 969 22.71 -7.06 35.55
C ASN A 969 22.00 -6.86 36.90
N PRO A 970 20.81 -7.44 37.11
CA PRO A 970 20.07 -8.30 36.17
C PRO A 970 19.28 -7.56 35.08
N SER A 971 19.09 -6.25 35.19
CA SER A 971 18.19 -5.45 34.33
C SER A 971 18.80 -4.12 33.89
N PRO A 972 18.27 -3.50 32.81
CA PRO A 972 18.78 -2.22 32.31
C PRO A 972 18.46 -1.04 33.23
N ILE A 973 19.33 -0.02 33.19
CA ILE A 973 19.16 1.27 33.89
C ILE A 973 19.06 2.38 32.84
N LEU A 974 18.13 3.32 33.03
CA LEU A 974 17.96 4.47 32.14
C LEU A 974 18.32 5.74 32.87
N LEU A 975 19.10 6.62 32.23
CA LEU A 975 19.27 7.99 32.68
C LEU A 975 18.94 8.99 31.58
N TYR A 976 18.32 10.11 31.93
CA TYR A 976 18.13 11.22 31.00
C TYR A 976 17.90 12.51 31.78
N GLN A 977 18.34 13.62 31.21
CA GLN A 977 18.20 14.93 31.81
C GLN A 977 16.75 15.42 31.72
N ILE A 978 16.14 15.89 32.80
CA ILE A 978 14.73 16.35 32.83
C ILE A 978 14.59 17.86 33.09
N GLY A 979 15.69 18.50 33.49
CA GLY A 979 15.83 19.96 33.63
C GLY A 979 17.31 20.35 33.60
N SER A 980 17.61 21.64 33.67
CA SER A 980 18.99 22.14 33.56
C SER A 980 19.92 21.62 34.65
N THR A 981 19.38 21.21 35.81
CA THR A 981 20.13 20.75 36.99
C THR A 981 19.78 19.32 37.44
N GLU A 982 18.82 18.66 36.78
CA GLU A 982 18.22 17.41 37.26
C GLU A 982 18.28 16.30 36.20
N ILE A 983 18.76 15.13 36.62
CA ILE A 983 18.82 13.90 35.82
C ILE A 983 17.93 12.84 36.46
N ARG A 984 17.00 12.29 35.68
CA ARG A 984 16.21 11.13 36.06
C ARG A 984 17.07 9.88 35.94
N CYS A 985 17.08 9.04 36.97
CA CYS A 985 17.61 7.68 36.94
C CYS A 985 16.48 6.67 37.18
N LEU A 986 16.23 5.76 36.24
CA LEU A 986 15.26 4.67 36.36
C LEU A 986 15.98 3.33 36.43
N VAL A 987 15.74 2.58 37.50
CA VAL A 987 16.33 1.26 37.72
C VAL A 987 15.23 0.22 37.60
N ASP A 988 15.35 -0.70 36.64
CA ASP A 988 14.43 -1.83 36.53
C ASP A 988 14.86 -2.96 37.50
N VAL A 989 13.93 -3.44 38.32
CA VAL A 989 14.17 -4.50 39.32
C VAL A 989 13.34 -5.74 38.92
N PRO A 990 13.96 -6.81 38.40
CA PRO A 990 13.24 -7.98 37.92
C PRO A 990 12.92 -8.96 39.08
N GLY A 991 11.63 -9.20 39.38
CA GLY A 991 11.20 -10.21 40.36
C GLY A 991 9.79 -9.99 40.94
N GLN A 992 9.21 -11.02 41.59
CA GLN A 992 7.89 -10.95 42.27
C GLN A 992 7.94 -10.29 43.66
N LYS A 993 9.12 -10.13 44.28
CA LYS A 993 9.32 -9.40 45.54
C LYS A 993 10.22 -8.19 45.28
N VAL A 994 9.62 -7.02 45.12
CA VAL A 994 10.33 -5.73 45.06
C VAL A 994 10.87 -5.44 46.47
N PRO A 995 12.16 -5.11 46.65
CA PRO A 995 12.72 -4.75 47.96
C PRO A 995 11.94 -3.61 48.61
N SER A 996 11.72 -3.67 49.92
CA SER A 996 10.95 -2.62 50.61
C SER A 996 11.73 -1.30 50.67
N ILE A 997 11.06 -0.18 50.39
CA ILE A 997 11.62 1.17 50.65
C ILE A 997 11.64 1.44 52.15
N SER A 998 10.55 1.16 52.87
CA SER A 998 10.37 1.53 54.29
C SER A 998 11.36 0.83 55.23
N ASN A 999 11.99 -0.27 54.78
CA ASN A 999 12.87 -1.10 55.58
C ASN A 999 14.35 -0.93 55.17
N GLY A 1000 14.65 -0.03 54.23
CA GLY A 1000 16.02 0.21 53.72
C GLY A 1000 16.57 -0.85 52.74
N GLU A 1001 15.85 -1.94 52.49
CA GLU A 1001 16.28 -3.02 51.57
C GLU A 1001 16.52 -2.52 50.13
N MET A 1002 15.67 -1.60 49.65
CA MET A 1002 15.84 -0.99 48.33
C MET A 1002 17.12 -0.15 48.26
N ALA A 1003 17.41 0.65 49.28
CA ALA A 1003 18.66 1.43 49.34
C ALA A 1003 19.89 0.51 49.36
N HIS A 1004 19.83 -0.59 50.11
CA HIS A 1004 20.90 -1.60 50.13
C HIS A 1004 21.10 -2.25 48.76
N TYR A 1005 20.01 -2.65 48.08
CA TYR A 1005 20.05 -3.21 46.71
C TYR A 1005 20.70 -2.23 45.72
N LEU A 1006 20.30 -0.95 45.76
CA LEU A 1006 20.85 0.07 44.87
C LEU A 1006 22.34 0.33 45.13
N LYS A 1007 22.77 0.37 46.39
CA LYS A 1007 24.20 0.59 46.74
C LYS A 1007 25.09 -0.60 46.38
N THR A 1008 24.61 -1.83 46.58
CA THR A 1008 25.44 -3.03 46.45
C THR A 1008 25.47 -3.59 45.02
N LEU A 1009 24.33 -3.64 44.34
CA LEU A 1009 24.22 -4.28 43.03
C LEU A 1009 24.20 -3.26 41.89
N VAL A 1010 23.60 -2.09 42.09
CA VAL A 1010 23.38 -1.13 40.99
C VAL A 1010 24.51 -0.10 40.89
N ALA A 1011 24.91 0.51 42.01
CA ALA A 1011 25.92 1.57 42.03
C ALA A 1011 27.26 1.18 41.35
N PRO A 1012 27.81 -0.05 41.54
CA PRO A 1012 29.05 -0.45 40.87
C PRO A 1012 28.95 -0.53 39.34
N GLN A 1013 27.72 -0.60 38.79
CA GLN A 1013 27.45 -0.70 37.36
C GLN A 1013 27.10 0.66 36.72
N ILE A 1014 26.93 1.71 37.53
CA ILE A 1014 26.75 3.10 37.07
C ILE A 1014 28.11 3.65 36.63
N PRO A 1015 28.19 4.45 35.54
CA PRO A 1015 29.41 5.16 35.15
C PRO A 1015 30.03 5.93 36.33
N PHE A 1016 31.35 5.85 36.47
CA PHE A 1016 32.08 6.39 37.61
C PHE A 1016 31.75 7.86 37.90
N GLU A 1017 31.55 8.65 36.85
CA GLU A 1017 31.23 10.08 36.91
C GLU A 1017 29.87 10.38 37.58
N LEU A 1018 28.96 9.40 37.61
CA LEU A 1018 27.62 9.53 38.17
C LEU A 1018 27.45 8.83 39.52
N GLN A 1019 28.43 8.03 39.96
CA GLN A 1019 28.32 7.20 41.16
C GLN A 1019 28.14 8.02 42.44
N CYS A 1020 28.91 9.09 42.62
CA CYS A 1020 28.80 9.95 43.81
C CYS A 1020 27.41 10.58 43.94
N SER A 1021 26.88 11.14 42.85
CA SER A 1021 25.53 11.73 42.82
C SER A 1021 24.45 10.67 42.98
N PHE A 1022 24.65 9.47 42.44
CA PHE A 1022 23.74 8.34 42.60
C PHE A 1022 23.66 7.87 44.06
N LEU A 1023 24.80 7.75 44.75
CA LEU A 1023 24.84 7.41 46.17
C LEU A 1023 24.20 8.51 47.04
N SER A 1024 24.50 9.78 46.78
CA SER A 1024 23.89 10.92 47.47
C SER A 1024 22.36 10.92 47.32
N ALA A 1025 21.84 10.66 46.12
CA ALA A 1025 20.40 10.61 45.88
C ALA A 1025 19.69 9.46 46.63
N ILE A 1026 20.40 8.35 46.89
CA ILE A 1026 19.88 7.25 47.73
C ILE A 1026 19.84 7.69 49.19
N ASP A 1027 20.89 8.36 49.68
CA ASP A 1027 21.01 8.82 51.07
C ASP A 1027 19.99 9.92 51.42
N GLU A 1028 19.64 10.77 50.45
CA GLU A 1028 18.57 11.77 50.58
C GLU A 1028 17.16 11.16 50.68
N GLY A 1029 17.00 9.86 50.46
CA GLY A 1029 15.70 9.16 50.60
C GLY A 1029 14.68 9.44 49.48
N ASN A 1030 15.11 10.03 48.36
CA ASN A 1030 14.26 10.41 47.21
C ASN A 1030 13.88 9.22 46.30
N LEU A 1031 13.57 8.06 46.89
CA LEU A 1031 13.22 6.84 46.16
C LEU A 1031 11.71 6.78 45.89
N ARG A 1032 11.33 6.64 44.62
CA ARG A 1032 9.93 6.38 44.23
C ARG A 1032 9.83 5.06 43.51
N THR A 1033 8.86 4.21 43.86
CA THR A 1033 8.58 2.95 43.17
C THR A 1033 7.23 3.01 42.49
N MET A 1034 7.10 2.27 41.39
CA MET A 1034 5.90 2.25 40.58
C MET A 1034 6.01 0.88 39.78
N PRO A 1035 4.95 0.05 39.70
CA PRO A 1035 4.96 -1.27 39.03
C PRO A 1035 4.93 -1.27 37.49
N ASN A 1036 5.90 -1.95 36.86
CA ASN A 1036 6.00 -2.09 35.41
C ASN A 1036 4.89 -3.02 34.86
N ARG A 1037 3.87 -2.45 34.22
CA ARG A 1037 2.74 -3.20 33.65
C ARG A 1037 2.80 -3.18 32.13
N SER A 1038 2.47 -4.33 31.53
CA SER A 1038 2.26 -4.45 30.09
C SER A 1038 0.84 -4.94 29.86
N MET A 1039 0.09 -4.24 29.01
CA MET A 1039 -1.30 -4.57 28.71
C MET A 1039 -1.54 -4.46 27.20
N PRO A 1040 -1.69 -5.59 26.48
CA PRO A 1040 -2.00 -5.56 25.07
C PRO A 1040 -3.38 -4.92 24.86
N ALA A 1041 -3.51 -4.15 23.77
CA ALA A 1041 -4.80 -3.55 23.40
C ALA A 1041 -5.78 -4.63 22.95
N ALA A 1042 -6.81 -4.88 23.75
CA ALA A 1042 -7.93 -5.74 23.41
C ALA A 1042 -9.13 -4.91 22.91
N ARG A 1043 -9.93 -5.48 22.02
CA ARG A 1043 -11.10 -4.78 21.48
C ARG A 1043 -12.24 -4.84 22.49
N TYR A 1044 -12.75 -3.67 22.87
CA TYR A 1044 -13.94 -3.55 23.73
C TYR A 1044 -14.89 -2.52 23.11
N PRO A 1045 -15.72 -2.94 22.14
CA PRO A 1045 -16.74 -2.06 21.58
C PRO A 1045 -17.82 -1.81 22.64
N THR A 1046 -17.75 -0.66 23.29
CA THR A 1046 -18.76 -0.22 24.26
C THR A 1046 -19.52 0.96 23.67
N PRO A 1047 -20.79 0.80 23.26
CA PRO A 1047 -21.59 1.90 22.74
C PRO A 1047 -21.58 3.10 23.69
N GLY A 1048 -21.18 4.27 23.18
CA GLY A 1048 -21.08 5.51 23.95
C GLY A 1048 -19.81 5.69 24.79
N ALA A 1049 -18.85 4.75 24.77
CA ALA A 1049 -17.57 4.92 25.46
C ALA A 1049 -16.35 4.40 24.66
N LEU A 1050 -15.18 5.00 24.89
CA LEU A 1050 -13.91 4.60 24.27
C LEU A 1050 -12.73 4.72 25.24
N LEU A 1051 -11.93 3.67 25.37
CA LEU A 1051 -10.68 3.71 26.15
C LEU A 1051 -9.52 4.24 25.31
N LEU A 1052 -8.67 5.07 25.90
CA LEU A 1052 -7.49 5.66 25.26
C LEU A 1052 -6.30 5.73 26.22
N GLY A 1053 -5.11 5.98 25.67
CA GLY A 1053 -3.89 6.10 26.47
C GLY A 1053 -3.49 4.79 27.16
N ASP A 1054 -2.87 4.92 28.34
CA ASP A 1054 -2.40 3.77 29.11
C ASP A 1054 -3.58 2.95 29.69
N ALA A 1055 -4.77 3.54 29.85
CA ALA A 1055 -5.98 2.78 30.19
C ALA A 1055 -6.35 1.72 29.15
N PHE A 1056 -5.95 1.95 27.90
CA PHE A 1056 -6.24 1.04 26.80
C PHE A 1056 -5.06 0.15 26.42
N ASN A 1057 -3.83 0.68 26.47
CA ASN A 1057 -2.67 -0.02 25.95
C ASN A 1057 -1.35 0.36 26.63
N MET A 1058 -0.94 -0.43 27.62
CA MET A 1058 0.35 -0.27 28.31
C MET A 1058 1.45 -1.14 27.70
N ARG A 1059 2.68 -0.67 27.82
CA ARG A 1059 3.89 -1.34 27.35
C ARG A 1059 5.06 -1.01 28.26
N HIS A 1060 6.11 -1.79 28.13
CA HIS A 1060 7.35 -1.48 28.83
C HIS A 1060 7.88 -0.09 28.41
N PRO A 1061 8.10 0.86 29.33
CA PRO A 1061 8.54 2.21 29.00
C PRO A 1061 10.04 2.33 28.78
N LEU A 1062 10.75 1.21 28.60
CA LEU A 1062 12.19 1.19 28.28
C LEU A 1062 12.50 2.06 27.06
N THR A 1063 11.54 2.09 26.13
CA THR A 1063 11.65 2.80 24.86
C THR A 1063 11.03 4.19 24.88
N GLY A 1064 10.43 4.65 25.98
CA GLY A 1064 9.74 5.96 26.05
C GLY A 1064 8.59 6.13 25.03
N GLY A 1065 8.03 5.03 24.51
CA GLY A 1065 7.09 5.06 23.39
C GLY A 1065 5.62 5.36 23.74
N GLY A 1066 5.27 5.45 25.03
CA GLY A 1066 3.89 5.60 25.51
C GLY A 1066 3.21 6.87 24.99
N MET A 1067 3.80 8.04 25.25
CA MET A 1067 3.28 9.33 24.77
C MET A 1067 3.21 9.40 23.24
N THR A 1068 4.16 8.79 22.54
CA THR A 1068 4.15 8.77 21.06
C THR A 1068 2.94 8.03 20.51
N VAL A 1069 2.56 6.92 21.14
CA VAL A 1069 1.37 6.19 20.72
C VAL A 1069 0.08 6.86 21.16
N ALA A 1070 0.02 7.44 22.36
CA ALA A 1070 -1.12 8.25 22.77
C ALA A 1070 -1.40 9.40 21.79
N LEU A 1071 -0.37 10.18 21.42
CA LEU A 1071 -0.50 11.27 20.45
C LEU A 1071 -0.84 10.78 19.04
N SER A 1072 -0.27 9.64 18.61
CA SER A 1072 -0.63 9.02 17.33
C SER A 1072 -2.08 8.52 17.32
N ASP A 1073 -2.57 7.96 18.43
CA ASP A 1073 -3.95 7.50 18.57
C ASP A 1073 -4.92 8.68 18.52
N ILE A 1074 -4.57 9.83 19.12
CA ILE A 1074 -5.36 11.06 19.06
C ILE A 1074 -5.50 11.57 17.63
N VAL A 1075 -4.43 11.56 16.85
CA VAL A 1075 -4.50 11.93 15.42
C VAL A 1075 -5.48 11.04 14.66
N VAL A 1076 -5.42 9.72 14.86
CA VAL A 1076 -6.34 8.77 14.22
C VAL A 1076 -7.78 9.02 14.67
N LEU A 1077 -8.01 9.22 15.97
CA LEU A 1077 -9.36 9.44 16.50
C LEU A 1077 -9.94 10.78 16.03
N ARG A 1078 -9.16 11.87 16.06
CA ARG A 1078 -9.53 13.18 15.51
C ARG A 1078 -9.99 13.03 14.06
N ASP A 1079 -9.18 12.37 13.23
CA ASP A 1079 -9.47 12.23 11.80
C ASP A 1079 -10.72 11.37 11.54
N LEU A 1080 -11.00 10.38 12.41
CA LEU A 1080 -12.23 9.61 12.37
C LEU A 1080 -13.46 10.42 12.79
N LEU A 1081 -13.36 11.22 13.85
CA LEU A 1081 -14.48 11.99 14.40
C LEU A 1081 -14.78 13.28 13.60
N ARG A 1082 -13.78 13.88 12.97
CA ARG A 1082 -13.90 15.12 12.18
C ARG A 1082 -15.03 15.11 11.14
N PRO A 1083 -15.25 14.05 10.33
CA PRO A 1083 -16.36 14.02 9.37
C PRO A 1083 -17.77 13.85 9.97
N LEU A 1084 -17.92 13.61 11.28
CA LEU A 1084 -19.22 13.25 11.89
C LEU A 1084 -19.96 14.46 12.46
N CYS A 1085 -20.97 15.00 11.78
CA CYS A 1085 -21.73 16.14 12.32
C CYS A 1085 -22.58 15.80 13.56
N ASN A 1086 -22.97 14.53 13.74
CA ASN A 1086 -23.81 14.06 14.85
C ASN A 1086 -23.18 12.83 15.54
N LEU A 1087 -23.09 12.86 16.87
CA LEU A 1087 -22.54 11.77 17.69
C LEU A 1087 -23.62 10.98 18.48
N ASN A 1088 -24.90 11.33 18.35
CA ASN A 1088 -25.98 10.83 19.20
C ASN A 1088 -26.35 9.35 18.98
N ASP A 1089 -26.08 8.79 17.78
CA ASP A 1089 -26.24 7.37 17.52
C ASP A 1089 -25.01 6.60 18.01
N ALA A 1090 -25.03 6.24 19.29
CA ALA A 1090 -23.94 5.54 19.96
C ALA A 1090 -23.59 4.18 19.32
N ASN A 1091 -24.56 3.50 18.70
CA ASN A 1091 -24.34 2.19 18.08
C ASN A 1091 -23.68 2.33 16.71
N ALA A 1092 -24.14 3.27 15.87
CA ALA A 1092 -23.50 3.58 14.61
C ALA A 1092 -22.10 4.18 14.83
N LEU A 1093 -21.97 5.07 15.81
CA LEU A 1093 -20.69 5.66 16.21
C LEU A 1093 -19.72 4.58 16.69
N CYS A 1094 -20.16 3.65 17.54
CA CYS A 1094 -19.34 2.53 18.02
C CYS A 1094 -18.84 1.66 16.87
N LYS A 1095 -19.74 1.24 15.95
CA LYS A 1095 -19.37 0.48 14.75
C LYS A 1095 -18.38 1.21 13.85
N TYR A 1096 -18.56 2.51 13.68
CA TYR A 1096 -17.64 3.33 12.90
C TYR A 1096 -16.26 3.45 13.57
N LEU A 1097 -16.25 3.70 14.88
CA LEU A 1097 -15.05 3.79 15.72
C LEU A 1097 -14.31 2.45 15.87
N GLU A 1098 -14.88 1.30 15.49
CA GLU A 1098 -14.12 0.04 15.37
C GLU A 1098 -12.91 0.18 14.42
N SER A 1099 -12.99 1.11 13.46
CA SER A 1099 -11.89 1.43 12.55
C SER A 1099 -10.66 1.96 13.29
N PHE A 1100 -10.83 2.64 14.43
CA PHE A 1100 -9.73 3.13 15.27
C PHE A 1100 -8.79 1.99 15.67
N TYR A 1101 -9.36 0.85 16.10
CA TYR A 1101 -8.58 -0.32 16.55
C TYR A 1101 -7.76 -0.98 15.44
N THR A 1102 -8.14 -0.77 14.17
CA THR A 1102 -7.39 -1.27 13.01
C THR A 1102 -6.35 -0.25 12.56
N LEU A 1103 -6.73 1.02 12.46
CA LEU A 1103 -5.89 2.11 11.96
C LEU A 1103 -4.69 2.39 12.86
N ARG A 1104 -4.83 2.25 14.19
CA ARG A 1104 -3.73 2.45 15.13
C ARG A 1104 -2.66 1.37 15.10
N LYS A 1105 -3.03 0.15 14.65
CA LYS A 1105 -2.20 -1.06 14.83
C LYS A 1105 -0.79 -0.91 14.24
N PRO A 1106 -0.56 -0.43 13.02
CA PRO A 1106 0.80 -0.37 12.45
C PRO A 1106 1.82 0.38 13.31
N VAL A 1107 1.45 1.52 13.89
CA VAL A 1107 2.34 2.31 14.77
C VAL A 1107 2.37 1.71 16.17
N ALA A 1108 1.20 1.43 16.74
CA ALA A 1108 1.07 0.93 18.11
C ALA A 1108 1.77 -0.42 18.30
N SER A 1109 1.54 -1.37 17.38
CA SER A 1109 2.09 -2.72 17.44
C SER A 1109 3.60 -2.75 17.18
N THR A 1110 4.12 -1.88 16.30
CA THR A 1110 5.56 -1.81 16.04
C THR A 1110 6.30 -1.34 17.28
N ILE A 1111 5.82 -0.27 17.92
CA ILE A 1111 6.44 0.27 19.14
C ILE A 1111 6.27 -0.71 20.32
N ASN A 1112 5.09 -1.33 20.47
CA ASN A 1112 4.85 -2.40 21.45
C ASN A 1112 5.85 -3.56 21.29
N THR A 1113 5.95 -4.06 20.06
CA THR A 1113 6.80 -5.22 19.75
C THR A 1113 8.26 -4.89 19.99
N LEU A 1114 8.70 -3.69 19.59
CA LEU A 1114 10.05 -3.21 19.85
C LEU A 1114 10.35 -3.14 21.36
N ALA A 1115 9.44 -2.55 22.14
CA ALA A 1115 9.62 -2.40 23.59
C ALA A 1115 9.75 -3.75 24.29
N GLY A 1116 8.83 -4.68 24.01
CA GLY A 1116 8.86 -6.02 24.60
C GLY A 1116 10.06 -6.85 24.16
N ALA A 1117 10.45 -6.76 22.89
CA ALA A 1117 11.59 -7.50 22.35
C ALA A 1117 12.93 -6.95 22.87
N LEU A 1118 13.11 -5.62 22.86
CA LEU A 1118 14.34 -4.99 23.39
C LEU A 1118 14.51 -5.24 24.88
N TYR A 1119 13.45 -5.16 25.68
CA TYR A 1119 13.53 -5.46 27.11
C TYR A 1119 14.05 -6.89 27.35
N LYS A 1120 13.47 -7.89 26.68
CA LYS A 1120 13.91 -9.29 26.78
C LYS A 1120 15.35 -9.50 26.34
N VAL A 1121 15.84 -8.71 25.37
CA VAL A 1121 17.23 -8.76 24.91
C VAL A 1121 18.18 -8.03 25.86
N PHE A 1122 17.72 -6.97 26.53
CA PHE A 1122 18.56 -6.14 27.42
C PHE A 1122 18.68 -6.70 28.84
N CYS A 1123 17.72 -7.49 29.32
CA CYS A 1123 17.86 -8.21 30.58
C CYS A 1123 18.94 -9.30 30.53
N ALA A 1124 19.59 -9.52 31.67
CA ALA A 1124 20.47 -10.67 31.86
C ALA A 1124 19.67 -11.97 31.85
N SER A 1125 20.22 -13.03 31.24
CA SER A 1125 19.57 -14.33 31.21
C SER A 1125 20.54 -15.43 31.63
N PRO A 1126 20.08 -16.48 32.33
CA PRO A 1126 20.89 -17.68 32.51
C PRO A 1126 21.12 -18.42 31.18
N ASN A 1127 20.32 -18.14 30.14
CA ASN A 1127 20.49 -18.71 28.82
C ASN A 1127 21.65 -18.04 28.06
N ARG A 1128 22.70 -18.83 27.77
CA ARG A 1128 23.89 -18.41 27.03
C ARG A 1128 23.58 -17.78 25.67
N ALA A 1129 22.62 -18.30 24.91
CA ALA A 1129 22.27 -17.75 23.59
C ALA A 1129 21.60 -16.37 23.69
N ARG A 1130 20.79 -16.11 24.74
CA ARG A 1130 20.23 -14.77 25.00
C ARG A 1130 21.29 -13.76 25.43
N ASN A 1131 22.29 -14.18 26.22
CA ASN A 1131 23.43 -13.31 26.54
C ASN A 1131 24.27 -12.98 25.30
N GLU A 1132 24.44 -13.94 24.38
CA GLU A 1132 25.08 -13.67 23.09
C GLU A 1132 24.23 -12.75 22.20
N MET A 1133 22.90 -12.89 22.20
CA MET A 1133 22.01 -11.96 21.50
C MET A 1133 22.10 -10.53 22.08
N ARG A 1134 22.21 -10.38 23.40
CA ARG A 1134 22.43 -9.10 24.08
C ARG A 1134 23.75 -8.45 23.67
N LYS A 1135 24.85 -9.21 23.62
CA LYS A 1135 26.15 -8.73 23.12
C LYS A 1135 26.09 -8.39 21.62
N ALA A 1136 25.45 -9.24 20.82
CA ALA A 1136 25.25 -9.03 19.39
C ALA A 1136 24.49 -7.72 19.12
N CYS A 1137 23.46 -7.43 19.91
CA CYS A 1137 22.71 -6.18 19.81
C CYS A 1137 23.60 -4.96 20.07
N PHE A 1138 24.37 -4.96 21.16
CA PHE A 1138 25.30 -3.86 21.48
C PHE A 1138 26.33 -3.64 20.37
N ASP A 1139 26.98 -4.70 19.90
CA ASP A 1139 28.04 -4.58 18.89
C ASP A 1139 27.46 -4.24 17.50
N TYR A 1140 26.26 -4.74 17.17
CA TYR A 1140 25.54 -4.38 15.92
C TYR A 1140 25.21 -2.88 15.90
N LEU A 1141 24.66 -2.35 16.99
CA LEU A 1141 24.35 -0.92 17.11
C LEU A 1141 25.62 -0.06 17.09
N SER A 1142 26.73 -0.60 17.60
CA SER A 1142 28.03 0.08 17.62
C SER A 1142 28.66 0.25 16.23
N LEU A 1143 28.24 -0.52 15.22
CA LEU A 1143 28.74 -0.39 13.84
C LEU A 1143 28.34 0.95 13.16
N GLY A 1144 27.34 1.65 13.69
CA GLY A 1144 26.86 2.90 13.10
C GLY A 1144 26.13 2.71 11.76
N GLY A 1145 25.88 3.82 11.04
CA GLY A 1145 25.27 3.77 9.71
C GLY A 1145 23.87 3.14 9.73
N ILE A 1146 23.58 2.21 8.81
CA ILE A 1146 22.26 1.55 8.74
C ILE A 1146 21.98 0.66 9.96
N PHE A 1147 23.04 0.13 10.59
CA PHE A 1147 22.95 -0.78 11.72
C PHE A 1147 22.49 -0.07 13.00
N SER A 1148 22.76 1.24 13.13
CA SER A 1148 22.21 2.08 14.20
C SER A 1148 20.99 2.91 13.75
N ASN A 1149 21.04 3.57 12.59
CA ASN A 1149 19.99 4.49 12.14
C ASN A 1149 18.65 3.78 11.94
N GLY A 1150 18.64 2.53 11.44
CA GLY A 1150 17.42 1.77 11.23
C GLY A 1150 16.69 1.44 12.55
N PRO A 1151 17.35 0.75 13.50
CA PRO A 1151 16.79 0.50 14.83
C PRO A 1151 16.43 1.78 15.60
N ILE A 1152 17.24 2.83 15.51
CA ILE A 1152 16.96 4.11 16.19
C ILE A 1152 15.80 4.86 15.54
N ALA A 1153 15.58 4.74 14.22
CA ALA A 1153 14.38 5.27 13.56
C ALA A 1153 13.10 4.57 14.04
N LEU A 1154 13.18 3.27 14.34
CA LEU A 1154 12.08 2.50 14.93
C LEU A 1154 11.82 2.94 16.37
N LEU A 1155 12.87 3.06 17.18
CA LEU A 1155 12.80 3.48 18.59
C LEU A 1155 12.23 4.89 18.75
N SER A 1156 12.69 5.82 17.91
CA SER A 1156 12.23 7.22 17.90
C SER A 1156 10.81 7.42 17.36
N GLY A 1157 10.17 6.38 16.81
CA GLY A 1157 8.87 6.51 16.16
C GLY A 1157 8.90 7.28 14.82
N LEU A 1158 10.09 7.57 14.26
CA LEU A 1158 10.24 8.25 12.96
C LEU A 1158 9.99 7.31 11.77
N ASN A 1159 10.19 5.99 11.95
CA ASN A 1159 9.91 4.97 10.95
C ASN A 1159 9.31 3.70 11.60
N PRO A 1160 8.07 3.76 12.16
CA PRO A 1160 7.44 2.64 12.86
C PRO A 1160 6.86 1.62 11.87
N ARG A 1161 7.72 1.03 11.02
CA ARG A 1161 7.33 0.04 10.02
C ARG A 1161 7.54 -1.39 10.54
N PRO A 1162 6.49 -2.23 10.60
CA PRO A 1162 6.56 -3.62 11.07
C PRO A 1162 7.64 -4.47 10.38
N LEU A 1163 7.78 -4.34 9.07
CA LEU A 1163 8.79 -5.10 8.31
C LEU A 1163 10.21 -4.67 8.66
N SER A 1164 10.43 -3.36 8.87
CA SER A 1164 11.73 -2.84 9.27
C SER A 1164 12.15 -3.38 10.64
N LEU A 1165 11.20 -3.49 11.57
CA LEU A 1165 11.41 -4.09 12.88
C LEU A 1165 11.86 -5.54 12.77
N VAL A 1166 11.11 -6.39 12.06
CA VAL A 1166 11.44 -7.82 11.91
C VAL A 1166 12.80 -7.99 11.22
N LEU A 1167 13.07 -7.22 10.16
CA LEU A 1167 14.34 -7.28 9.45
C LEU A 1167 15.53 -6.93 10.34
N HIS A 1168 15.47 -5.82 11.08
CA HIS A 1168 16.58 -5.44 11.96
C HIS A 1168 16.74 -6.40 13.14
N PHE A 1169 15.63 -6.91 13.69
CA PHE A 1169 15.68 -7.87 14.79
C PHE A 1169 16.38 -9.17 14.38
N PHE A 1170 16.04 -9.74 13.21
CA PHE A 1170 16.74 -10.92 12.69
C PHE A 1170 18.13 -10.60 12.16
N ALA A 1171 18.39 -9.38 11.68
CA ALA A 1171 19.74 -8.97 11.31
C ALA A 1171 20.70 -8.97 12.52
N VAL A 1172 20.24 -8.54 13.70
CA VAL A 1172 21.00 -8.67 14.96
C VAL A 1172 21.26 -10.13 15.29
N ALA A 1173 20.26 -11.01 15.13
CA ALA A 1173 20.43 -12.44 15.38
C ALA A 1173 21.47 -13.07 14.43
N ILE A 1174 21.35 -12.81 13.13
CA ILE A 1174 22.30 -13.29 12.10
C ILE A 1174 23.70 -12.73 12.35
N PHE A 1175 23.81 -11.47 12.73
CA PHE A 1175 25.09 -10.86 13.12
C PHE A 1175 25.71 -11.59 14.33
N GLY A 1176 24.90 -11.94 15.33
CA GLY A 1176 25.31 -12.78 16.45
C GLY A 1176 25.83 -14.15 16.03
N VAL A 1177 25.17 -14.80 15.07
CA VAL A 1177 25.66 -16.06 14.48
C VAL A 1177 27.00 -15.87 13.77
N GLY A 1178 27.14 -14.83 12.95
CA GLY A 1178 28.40 -14.51 12.28
C GLY A 1178 29.56 -14.32 13.26
N ARG A 1179 29.31 -13.63 14.38
CA ARG A 1179 30.30 -13.45 15.46
C ARG A 1179 30.72 -14.75 16.13
N LEU A 1180 29.79 -15.71 16.25
CA LEU A 1180 30.10 -17.02 16.82
C LEU A 1180 30.89 -17.91 15.85
N LEU A 1181 30.71 -17.74 14.54
CA LEU A 1181 31.34 -18.59 13.52
C LEU A 1181 32.69 -18.08 13.00
N LEU A 1182 33.04 -16.82 13.27
CA LEU A 1182 34.31 -16.24 12.85
C LEU A 1182 35.37 -16.27 13.97
N PRO A 1183 36.67 -16.39 13.64
CA PRO A 1183 37.22 -16.65 12.30
C PRO A 1183 37.05 -18.11 11.83
N PHE A 1184 36.83 -19.05 12.75
CA PHE A 1184 36.66 -20.48 12.44
C PHE A 1184 35.37 -21.06 13.06
N PRO A 1185 34.53 -21.74 12.27
CA PRO A 1185 33.33 -22.40 12.76
C PRO A 1185 33.69 -23.69 13.51
N SER A 1186 33.00 -23.98 14.61
CA SER A 1186 33.07 -25.27 15.30
C SER A 1186 31.65 -25.81 15.55
N PRO A 1187 31.44 -27.14 15.68
CA PRO A 1187 30.10 -27.71 15.90
C PRO A 1187 29.38 -27.10 17.11
N LYS A 1188 30.11 -26.86 18.22
CA LYS A 1188 29.57 -26.20 19.43
C LYS A 1188 29.13 -24.76 19.14
N ARG A 1189 29.88 -24.00 18.33
CA ARG A 1189 29.57 -22.61 17.95
C ARG A 1189 28.43 -22.53 16.93
N ALA A 1190 28.39 -23.45 15.97
CA ALA A 1190 27.31 -23.59 14.99
C ALA A 1190 25.99 -23.93 15.67
N TRP A 1191 26.00 -24.85 16.63
CA TRP A 1191 24.82 -25.19 17.42
C TRP A 1191 24.36 -24.04 18.32
N LEU A 1192 25.29 -23.30 18.94
CA LEU A 1192 24.95 -22.09 19.70
C LEU A 1192 24.35 -21.01 18.78
N GLY A 1193 24.86 -20.87 17.55
CA GLY A 1193 24.29 -19.98 16.53
C GLY A 1193 22.88 -20.38 16.10
N ALA A 1194 22.62 -21.66 15.89
CA ALA A 1194 21.28 -22.17 15.60
C ALA A 1194 20.31 -21.91 16.77
N ARG A 1195 20.76 -22.14 18.01
CA ARG A 1195 19.99 -21.80 19.22
C ARG A 1195 19.70 -20.30 19.32
N LEU A 1196 20.63 -19.43 18.94
CA LEU A 1196 20.43 -17.99 18.94
C LEU A 1196 19.28 -17.57 18.00
N ILE A 1197 19.19 -18.14 16.79
CA ILE A 1197 18.06 -17.87 15.87
C ILE A 1197 16.74 -18.40 16.43
N SER A 1198 16.76 -19.60 17.03
CA SER A 1198 15.59 -20.18 17.70
C SER A 1198 15.11 -19.29 18.87
N ASP A 1199 16.04 -18.77 19.67
CA ASP A 1199 15.73 -17.87 20.79
C ASP A 1199 15.24 -16.50 20.32
N ALA A 1200 15.80 -15.95 19.25
CA ALA A 1200 15.28 -14.74 18.63
C ALA A 1200 13.81 -14.94 18.19
N SER A 1201 13.53 -16.09 17.57
CA SER A 1201 12.17 -16.47 17.15
C SER A 1201 11.21 -16.61 18.34
N SER A 1202 11.66 -17.23 19.44
CA SER A 1202 10.86 -17.39 20.66
C SER A 1202 10.59 -16.07 21.40
N ILE A 1203 11.42 -15.05 21.20
CA ILE A 1203 11.19 -13.70 21.72
C ILE A 1203 10.16 -12.95 20.88
N ILE A 1204 10.34 -12.90 19.56
CA ILE A 1204 9.58 -11.99 18.69
C ILE A 1204 8.19 -12.51 18.31
N PHE A 1205 8.04 -13.81 18.00
CA PHE A 1205 6.77 -14.35 17.49
C PHE A 1205 5.61 -14.29 18.49
N PRO A 1206 5.79 -14.61 19.79
CA PRO A 1206 4.70 -14.46 20.76
C PRO A 1206 4.22 -13.02 20.90
N ILE A 1207 5.15 -12.05 20.84
CA ILE A 1207 4.82 -10.63 20.92
C ILE A 1207 4.06 -10.18 19.67
N LEU A 1208 4.50 -10.58 18.47
CA LEU A 1208 3.79 -10.32 17.22
C LEU A 1208 2.39 -10.95 17.19
N LYS A 1209 2.23 -12.17 17.75
CA LYS A 1209 0.94 -12.85 17.88
C LYS A 1209 0.00 -12.07 18.80
N ALA A 1210 0.50 -11.61 19.96
CA ALA A 1210 -0.28 -10.82 20.91
C ALA A 1210 -0.75 -9.47 20.32
N GLU A 1211 0.04 -8.86 19.46
CA GLU A 1211 -0.31 -7.58 18.82
C GLU A 1211 -1.26 -7.73 17.61
N GLY A 1212 -1.33 -8.92 17.01
CA GLY A 1212 -2.15 -9.22 15.83
C GLY A 1212 -1.38 -9.07 14.51
N VAL A 1213 -0.83 -10.19 14.03
CA VAL A 1213 0.04 -10.25 12.83
C VAL A 1213 -0.64 -9.68 11.58
N ARG A 1214 -1.91 -10.03 11.34
CA ARG A 1214 -2.66 -9.56 10.18
C ARG A 1214 -2.91 -8.05 10.23
N GLN A 1215 -3.28 -7.52 11.40
CA GLN A 1215 -3.55 -6.10 11.60
C GLN A 1215 -2.26 -5.26 11.50
N MET A 1216 -1.14 -5.81 11.98
CA MET A 1216 0.17 -5.15 11.96
C MET A 1216 0.74 -5.05 10.53
N PHE A 1217 0.79 -6.15 9.77
CA PHE A 1217 1.42 -6.17 8.45
C PHE A 1217 0.47 -5.83 7.29
N PHE A 1218 -0.83 -6.03 7.49
CA PHE A 1218 -1.84 -5.89 6.44
C PHE A 1218 -3.09 -5.16 6.95
N PRO A 1219 -2.98 -3.94 7.49
CA PRO A 1219 -4.11 -3.20 8.06
C PRO A 1219 -5.25 -2.99 7.05
N VAL A 1220 -4.93 -2.90 5.75
CA VAL A 1220 -5.90 -2.75 4.64
C VAL A 1220 -6.72 -4.02 4.37
N THR A 1221 -6.29 -5.18 4.88
CA THR A 1221 -6.99 -6.48 4.69
C THR A 1221 -7.96 -6.82 5.81
N VAL A 1222 -8.09 -5.96 6.82
CA VAL A 1222 -8.97 -6.17 7.98
C VAL A 1222 -10.34 -5.53 7.66
N PRO A 1223 -11.45 -6.27 7.77
CA PRO A 1223 -12.79 -5.82 7.33
C PRO A 1223 -13.32 -4.54 7.99
N ALA A 1224 -12.78 -4.13 9.13
CA ALA A 1224 -13.22 -2.97 9.91
C ALA A 1224 -12.62 -1.64 9.40
N TYR A 1225 -12.56 -1.43 8.09
CA TYR A 1225 -12.09 -0.17 7.49
C TYR A 1225 -13.30 0.62 6.97
N TYR A 1226 -14.12 1.18 7.87
CA TYR A 1226 -15.17 2.10 7.46
C TYR A 1226 -14.50 3.37 6.91
N ARG A 1227 -14.61 3.61 5.59
CA ARG A 1227 -14.07 4.81 4.92
C ARG A 1227 -15.09 5.94 4.74
N ALA A 1228 -16.29 5.80 5.28
CA ALA A 1228 -17.27 6.88 5.32
C ALA A 1228 -18.25 6.66 6.48
N PRO A 1229 -18.74 7.73 7.14
CA PRO A 1229 -19.90 7.66 8.01
C PRO A 1229 -21.10 7.07 7.27
N LEU A 1230 -22.01 6.42 8.01
CA LEU A 1230 -23.39 6.29 7.59
C LEU A 1230 -23.94 7.71 7.43
N ALA A 1231 -24.32 8.10 6.22
CA ALA A 1231 -25.08 9.33 6.04
C ALA A 1231 -26.46 9.09 6.68
N SER A 1232 -26.76 9.84 7.74
CA SER A 1232 -28.13 10.04 8.22
C SER A 1232 -28.91 10.91 7.24
#